data_AF-A0A3B4TSH3-F1
#
_entry.id   AF-A0A3B4TSH3-F1
#
_cell.length_a   1.000
_cell.length_b   1.000
_cell.length_c   1.000
_cell.angle_alpha   90.00
_cell.angle_beta   90.00
_cell.angle_gamma   90.00
#
_symmetry.space_group_name_H-M   'P 1'
#
loop_
_entity.id
_entity.type
_entity.pdbx_description
1 polymer ?
#
loop_
_entity_poly.entity_id
_entity_poly.type
_entity_poly.pdbx_seq_one_letter_code
_entity_poly.pdbx_strand_id
1 'polypeptide(L)'
;MSISEQQDSRPPSRAEVDVDEQEEDEVKRTEANAPLLALAPDASLPEEQHSSSTDVSATPAFQCLDELLSLGKISQTKVAKLKTSYRLLQETLKRAQDSEIQRLEEAKRCCAELQRLQKEVETTEEQSTSEEPESEVNELRQQLLQVYNELRAAEDREYKTQHQLKCLREEKQYLVKENENQPKPAELESRTKALQDKYEDLRKEVAQRQLEVRSLMEDVETHETLILKEQKELEDQKEIIELKEAEKARLISVPDQIFEKIERKRSKTEAAKKQIEALNTEISETEQQVKEVDKHNHSLRMKKKVMMQELEALQAQVEASQAEYRQLLREQEVNREEEAEFIGNRGILEMKLQNIMSDRQHLYENQSVQLREKNRQMQALKRMEYALTMATEQLQHMQSIYNELQAQLDAVPKREDSIQQRMELQKEVDTLKVSFEKQLSVAEEESQKNQQCGMIQDLLRESNSLREELHNLRCLTQIKAEERGQKHRELLRAEQLNQHIQHELREKELIIMDHNKLNIMLQRRISQYSKLCDTIMEEKIKYIKLKQIASQTFTELTEQVKVLENEMEIQRSIVINKDRSHTKARMKLSNSSKMRDKLRNDISKVAWKHRQISQQSEDSKREVVKLAQMINLQEQALIEINKNQETAIQRRNFLGIQLLEHEEVLFNHYEKVNIQEAAITKGNVALEMMEKEMRDLQLAINEEKRQIDLKKKEVPLKRKLEGELTMLQIELSEARDKTLEDLNQTVDYKELKGKDPSTVELVKKIEQLEVNLAERERQLLEKELLVDQVTRLSKPLGEQAENCQQDRLSLRKKLNVLRTHIINTNHRLMAVSAELSMKQAAALSQRQEIKEKELQMDRCQRRLEQGLPPCPEIEEEWRRMLRDKKRRQRDKEERERLAKEEEWNQLPNGEYTTAEARPNAYIPQTDSLPLPKPYGSQAPFKPPQPGANMRHIRKPTVKPLEI
;
A
#
# COMPACT_ATOMS: atom_id res chain seq x y z
N MET A 1 -25.26 -77.69 -21.26
CA MET A 1 -25.89 -78.74 -20.40
C MET A 1 -26.84 -78.06 -19.43
N SER A 2 -27.79 -78.81 -18.87
CA SER A 2 -28.61 -78.63 -17.66
C SER A 2 -28.29 -77.45 -16.71
N ILE A 3 -29.23 -76.80 -16.00
CA ILE A 3 -30.70 -77.01 -15.82
C ILE A 3 -31.31 -75.74 -15.14
N SER A 4 -32.61 -75.43 -15.37
CA SER A 4 -33.52 -74.53 -14.57
C SER A 4 -33.10 -73.06 -14.26
N GLU A 5 -33.97 -72.08 -13.96
CA GLU A 5 -35.42 -71.83 -14.15
C GLU A 5 -35.70 -70.30 -13.93
N GLN A 6 -36.90 -69.83 -14.31
CA GLN A 6 -37.79 -68.82 -13.66
C GLN A 6 -37.19 -67.60 -12.87
N GLN A 7 -37.73 -66.36 -12.91
CA GLN A 7 -38.82 -65.74 -13.68
C GLN A 7 -38.74 -64.19 -13.59
N ASP A 8 -39.69 -63.48 -14.21
CA ASP A 8 -39.83 -62.02 -14.18
C ASP A 8 -40.03 -61.39 -12.79
N SER A 9 -39.60 -60.13 -12.61
CA SER A 9 -40.55 -58.99 -12.49
C SER A 9 -39.86 -57.63 -12.23
N ARG A 10 -40.61 -56.54 -12.47
CA ARG A 10 -40.20 -55.13 -12.26
C ARG A 10 -40.77 -54.57 -10.94
N PRO A 11 -40.25 -53.44 -10.42
CA PRO A 11 -40.42 -53.06 -9.02
C PRO A 11 -41.71 -52.28 -8.70
N PRO A 12 -42.23 -52.40 -7.47
CA PRO A 12 -43.02 -51.39 -6.75
C PRO A 12 -42.11 -50.50 -5.86
N SER A 13 -42.57 -49.48 -5.13
CA SER A 13 -43.63 -48.47 -5.30
C SER A 13 -43.45 -47.43 -4.16
N ARG A 14 -44.47 -46.65 -3.76
CA ARG A 14 -44.36 -45.55 -2.78
C ARG A 14 -45.55 -45.52 -1.82
N ALA A 15 -45.29 -45.59 -0.51
CA ALA A 15 -46.17 -45.49 0.66
C ALA A 15 -45.28 -45.06 1.86
N GLU A 16 -45.68 -44.32 2.91
CA GLU A 16 -46.86 -44.43 3.82
C GLU A 16 -46.78 -45.68 4.74
N VAL A 17 -47.05 -45.65 6.05
CA VAL A 17 -47.32 -44.54 7.01
C VAL A 17 -46.99 -45.00 8.47
N ASP A 18 -47.14 -44.08 9.43
CA ASP A 18 -46.99 -44.10 10.90
C ASP A 18 -47.08 -45.40 11.76
N VAL A 19 -46.38 -45.32 12.91
CA VAL A 19 -46.70 -45.71 14.33
C VAL A 19 -47.54 -46.96 14.65
N ASP A 20 -47.01 -47.77 15.58
CA ASP A 20 -47.66 -48.48 16.74
C ASP A 20 -46.64 -49.50 17.32
N GLU A 21 -46.69 -50.06 18.55
CA GLU A 21 -47.06 -49.58 19.90
C GLU A 21 -46.56 -50.67 20.93
N GLN A 22 -47.04 -50.71 22.19
CA GLN A 22 -47.01 -51.85 23.17
C GLN A 22 -45.68 -52.29 23.87
N GLU A 23 -45.66 -52.80 25.12
CA GLU A 23 -46.49 -52.55 26.35
C GLU A 23 -45.89 -53.21 27.64
N GLU A 24 -46.66 -53.27 28.75
CA GLU A 24 -46.53 -54.03 30.03
C GLU A 24 -45.84 -53.40 31.29
N ASP A 25 -46.64 -52.70 32.12
CA ASP A 25 -47.13 -53.00 33.50
C ASP A 25 -46.32 -53.85 34.53
N GLU A 26 -46.43 -53.73 35.88
CA GLU A 26 -46.70 -52.60 36.83
C GLU A 26 -45.81 -52.83 38.11
N VAL A 27 -46.17 -53.16 39.38
CA VAL A 27 -47.44 -53.26 40.15
C VAL A 27 -47.24 -52.85 41.65
N LYS A 28 -47.91 -51.77 42.14
CA LYS A 28 -48.49 -51.52 43.51
C LYS A 28 -48.18 -50.20 44.28
N ARG A 29 -49.30 -49.54 44.64
CA ARG A 29 -49.70 -48.95 45.95
C ARG A 29 -48.94 -47.71 46.48
N THR A 30 -49.51 -46.50 46.49
CA THR A 30 -50.74 -45.93 47.14
C THR A 30 -50.60 -45.54 48.62
N GLU A 31 -50.43 -44.23 48.87
CA GLU A 31 -50.84 -43.42 50.05
C GLU A 31 -50.33 -41.98 49.80
N ALA A 32 -50.87 -40.87 50.31
CA ALA A 32 -52.24 -40.46 50.67
C ALA A 32 -52.25 -38.91 50.83
N ASN A 33 -53.42 -38.27 50.80
CA ASN A 33 -53.53 -36.80 50.86
C ASN A 33 -53.14 -36.21 52.23
N ALA A 34 -52.31 -35.14 52.25
CA ALA A 34 -52.47 -33.97 53.13
C ALA A 34 -51.43 -32.85 52.81
N PRO A 35 -51.81 -31.56 52.82
CA PRO A 35 -50.84 -30.47 52.81
C PRO A 35 -50.26 -30.22 54.21
N LEU A 36 -48.94 -30.26 54.35
CA LEU A 36 -48.26 -29.80 55.57
C LEU A 36 -48.07 -28.27 55.54
N LEU A 37 -48.78 -27.59 56.43
CA LEU A 37 -48.54 -26.19 56.76
C LEU A 37 -47.16 -26.02 57.42
N ALA A 38 -46.24 -25.36 56.72
CA ALA A 38 -45.17 -24.58 57.35
C ALA A 38 -45.75 -23.17 57.56
N LEU A 39 -46.34 -22.82 58.72
CA LEU A 39 -45.63 -22.49 59.96
C LEU A 39 -44.42 -21.59 59.71
N ALA A 40 -44.54 -20.34 60.14
CA ALA A 40 -43.46 -19.35 60.07
C ALA A 40 -42.28 -19.77 60.98
N PRO A 41 -41.04 -19.33 60.67
CA PRO A 41 -39.92 -19.53 61.58
C PRO A 41 -40.20 -18.86 62.93
N ASP A 42 -40.27 -19.67 63.99
CA ASP A 42 -40.59 -19.21 65.33
C ASP A 42 -39.47 -18.35 65.92
N ALA A 43 -39.81 -17.44 66.85
CA ALA A 43 -38.89 -16.42 67.35
C ALA A 43 -37.90 -16.94 68.41
N SER A 44 -37.12 -17.99 68.09
CA SER A 44 -36.06 -18.49 68.99
C SER A 44 -34.94 -19.28 68.29
N LEU A 45 -33.91 -18.57 67.83
CA LEU A 45 -32.54 -19.09 67.77
C LEU A 45 -31.59 -18.10 68.44
N PRO A 46 -30.53 -18.55 69.15
CA PRO A 46 -29.68 -17.64 69.91
C PRO A 46 -28.78 -16.80 69.00
N GLU A 47 -28.74 -15.49 69.21
CA GLU A 47 -27.62 -14.67 68.75
C GLU A 47 -26.35 -15.17 69.48
N GLU A 48 -25.31 -15.55 68.74
CA GLU A 48 -24.02 -15.96 69.34
C GLU A 48 -23.37 -14.75 70.03
N GLN A 49 -23.60 -14.64 71.34
CA GLN A 49 -23.00 -13.59 72.18
C GLN A 49 -21.48 -13.79 72.30
N HIS A 50 -20.73 -13.32 71.29
CA HIS A 50 -19.29 -13.12 71.42
C HIS A 50 -19.03 -12.10 72.53
N SER A 51 -18.50 -12.61 73.64
CA SER A 51 -18.46 -11.97 74.95
C SER A 51 -17.81 -10.58 74.93
N SER A 52 -18.55 -9.59 75.43
CA SER A 52 -18.19 -8.17 75.48
C SER A 52 -17.16 -7.81 76.55
N SER A 53 -15.97 -8.45 76.55
CA SER A 53 -14.88 -8.08 77.48
C SER A 53 -13.45 -8.50 77.07
N THR A 54 -13.04 -8.31 75.81
CA THR A 54 -11.61 -8.25 75.50
C THR A 54 -11.01 -6.98 76.11
N ASP A 55 -10.18 -7.11 77.14
CA ASP A 55 -9.53 -5.94 77.74
C ASP A 55 -8.58 -5.26 76.74
N VAL A 56 -8.69 -3.94 76.63
CA VAL A 56 -8.03 -3.14 75.57
C VAL A 56 -6.51 -3.23 75.66
N SER A 57 -5.98 -3.53 76.85
CA SER A 57 -4.56 -3.78 77.10
C SER A 57 -3.97 -4.94 76.28
N ALA A 58 -4.77 -5.98 75.99
CA ALA A 58 -4.34 -7.21 75.35
C ALA A 58 -4.36 -7.16 73.81
N THR A 59 -4.84 -6.06 73.22
CA THR A 59 -4.95 -5.90 71.76
C THR A 59 -3.56 -5.94 71.09
N PRO A 60 -3.35 -6.65 69.96
CA PRO A 60 -2.04 -6.72 69.30
C PRO A 60 -1.42 -5.34 68.97
N ALA A 61 -2.26 -4.34 68.64
CA ALA A 61 -1.82 -2.97 68.42
C ALA A 61 -1.18 -2.32 69.66
N PHE A 62 -1.60 -2.69 70.88
CA PHE A 62 -0.99 -2.23 72.12
C PHE A 62 0.37 -2.89 72.38
N GLN A 63 0.50 -4.17 72.06
CA GLN A 63 1.75 -4.94 72.16
C GLN A 63 2.83 -4.38 71.22
N CYS A 64 2.50 -4.20 69.93
CA CYS A 64 3.42 -3.57 68.96
C CYS A 64 3.86 -2.15 69.38
N LEU A 65 3.01 -1.39 70.07
CA LEU A 65 3.35 -0.06 70.58
C LEU A 65 4.28 -0.10 71.81
N ASP A 66 4.26 -1.17 72.61
CA ASP A 66 5.23 -1.39 73.69
C ASP A 66 6.56 -1.97 73.18
N GLU A 67 6.54 -2.82 72.15
CA GLU A 67 7.77 -3.27 71.48
C GLU A 67 8.52 -2.10 70.83
N LEU A 68 7.80 -1.19 70.18
CA LEU A 68 8.40 0.02 69.61
C LEU A 68 8.87 1.03 70.69
N LEU A 69 8.36 0.92 71.92
CA LEU A 69 8.87 1.64 73.09
C LEU A 69 10.16 0.99 73.63
N SER A 70 10.18 -0.34 73.81
CA SER A 70 11.33 -1.07 74.35
C SER A 70 12.54 -1.03 73.40
N LEU A 71 12.29 -0.98 72.09
CA LEU A 71 13.31 -0.73 71.06
C LEU A 71 13.78 0.74 70.98
N GLY A 72 13.28 1.64 71.84
CA GLY A 72 13.69 3.05 71.92
C GLY A 72 13.30 3.93 70.72
N LYS A 73 12.53 3.40 69.76
CA LYS A 73 12.19 4.08 68.50
C LYS A 73 11.13 5.18 68.65
N ILE A 74 10.43 5.21 69.78
CA ILE A 74 9.35 6.17 70.07
C ILE A 74 9.46 6.61 71.54
N SER A 75 9.24 7.90 71.83
CA SER A 75 9.22 8.39 73.21
C SER A 75 7.97 7.91 73.97
N GLN A 76 8.09 7.72 75.29
CA GLN A 76 6.96 7.38 76.18
C GLN A 76 5.76 8.32 75.99
N THR A 77 6.02 9.63 75.86
CA THR A 77 5.00 10.66 75.62
C THR A 77 4.25 10.51 74.29
N LYS A 78 4.85 9.88 73.29
CA LYS A 78 4.26 9.66 71.96
C LYS A 78 3.57 8.30 71.87
N VAL A 79 4.11 7.26 72.53
CA VAL A 79 3.43 5.96 72.71
C VAL A 79 2.15 6.12 73.55
N ALA A 80 2.21 6.88 74.65
CA ALA A 80 1.03 7.19 75.47
C ALA A 80 -0.09 7.84 74.63
N LYS A 81 0.25 8.83 73.79
CA LYS A 81 -0.71 9.49 72.88
C LYS A 81 -1.32 8.53 71.86
N LEU A 82 -0.51 7.66 71.24
CA LEU A 82 -0.99 6.66 70.28
C LEU A 82 -1.90 5.61 70.95
N LYS A 83 -1.57 5.18 72.16
CA LYS A 83 -2.43 4.30 72.97
C LYS A 83 -3.75 4.98 73.36
N THR A 84 -3.76 6.26 73.69
CA THR A 84 -5.01 7.00 73.94
C THR A 84 -5.84 7.20 72.68
N SER A 85 -5.25 7.46 71.51
CA SER A 85 -6.01 7.56 70.26
C SER A 85 -6.58 6.22 69.80
N TYR A 86 -5.88 5.11 70.05
CA TYR A 86 -6.41 3.77 69.74
C TYR A 86 -7.60 3.40 70.64
N ARG A 87 -7.54 3.71 71.95
CA ARG A 87 -8.70 3.57 72.85
C ARG A 87 -9.88 4.41 72.37
N LEU A 88 -9.65 5.68 72.03
CA LEU A 88 -10.69 6.57 71.52
C LEU A 88 -11.34 6.01 70.25
N LEU A 89 -10.54 5.46 69.33
CA LEU A 89 -11.04 4.83 68.11
C LEU A 89 -11.90 3.58 68.40
N GLN A 90 -11.46 2.74 69.33
CA GLN A 90 -12.19 1.53 69.74
C GLN A 90 -13.46 1.86 70.55
N GLU A 91 -13.46 2.93 71.33
CA GLU A 91 -14.66 3.49 71.97
C GLU A 91 -15.64 4.06 70.95
N THR A 92 -15.17 4.75 69.90
CA THR A 92 -16.05 5.21 68.81
C THR A 92 -16.60 4.05 67.99
N LEU A 93 -15.83 2.97 67.80
CA LEU A 93 -16.32 1.77 67.14
C LEU A 93 -17.40 1.06 67.98
N LYS A 94 -17.18 0.91 69.30
CA LYS A 94 -18.22 0.39 70.20
C LYS A 94 -19.47 1.26 70.17
N ARG A 95 -19.37 2.58 70.32
CA ARG A 95 -20.52 3.50 70.23
C ARG A 95 -21.25 3.41 68.88
N ALA A 96 -20.53 3.15 67.78
CA ALA A 96 -21.15 2.92 66.48
C ALA A 96 -21.96 1.61 66.47
N GLN A 97 -21.37 0.50 66.95
CA GLN A 97 -22.04 -0.80 67.07
C GLN A 97 -23.22 -0.77 68.05
N ASP A 98 -23.06 -0.13 69.22
CA ASP A 98 -24.12 0.11 70.19
C ASP A 98 -25.28 0.92 69.55
N SER A 99 -24.96 1.92 68.73
CA SER A 99 -25.96 2.70 67.99
C SER A 99 -26.62 1.91 66.85
N GLU A 100 -25.90 1.00 66.19
CA GLU A 100 -26.43 0.12 65.14
C GLU A 100 -27.40 -0.92 65.74
N ILE A 101 -27.05 -1.48 66.90
CA ILE A 101 -27.94 -2.35 67.70
C ILE A 101 -29.17 -1.56 68.17
N GLN A 102 -29.02 -0.33 68.68
CA GLN A 102 -30.15 0.53 69.03
C GLN A 102 -31.04 0.84 67.82
N ARG A 103 -30.48 1.09 66.63
CA ARG A 103 -31.25 1.29 65.39
C ARG A 103 -31.97 0.03 64.94
N LEU A 104 -31.39 -1.15 65.14
CA LEU A 104 -32.07 -2.43 64.90
C LEU A 104 -33.17 -2.72 65.92
N GLU A 105 -33.00 -2.34 67.20
CA GLU A 105 -34.08 -2.39 68.19
C GLU A 105 -35.20 -1.39 67.88
N GLU A 106 -34.86 -0.16 67.48
CA GLU A 106 -35.83 0.85 67.03
C GLU A 106 -36.60 0.35 65.81
N ALA A 107 -35.92 -0.23 64.81
CA ALA A 107 -36.57 -0.84 63.65
C ALA A 107 -37.50 -1.99 64.06
N LYS A 108 -37.05 -2.90 64.94
CA LYS A 108 -37.88 -3.98 65.50
C LYS A 108 -39.11 -3.42 66.26
N ARG A 109 -38.97 -2.33 67.02
CA ARG A 109 -40.08 -1.62 67.70
C ARG A 109 -41.04 -1.00 66.70
N CYS A 110 -40.55 -0.24 65.71
CA CYS A 110 -41.40 0.37 64.69
C CYS A 110 -42.12 -0.66 63.81
N CYS A 111 -41.52 -1.82 63.52
CA CYS A 111 -42.23 -2.93 62.87
C CYS A 111 -43.34 -3.51 63.75
N ALA A 112 -43.12 -3.65 65.06
CA ALA A 112 -44.16 -4.09 65.99
C ALA A 112 -45.29 -3.05 66.15
N GLU A 113 -44.96 -1.75 66.17
CA GLU A 113 -45.94 -0.66 66.16
C GLU A 113 -46.73 -0.60 64.85
N LEU A 114 -46.08 -0.79 63.69
CA LEU A 114 -46.76 -0.90 62.40
C LEU A 114 -47.71 -2.11 62.35
N GLN A 115 -47.31 -3.27 62.87
CA GLN A 115 -48.19 -4.44 62.99
C GLN A 115 -49.35 -4.23 63.98
N ARG A 116 -49.17 -3.38 65.00
CA ARG A 116 -50.25 -2.96 65.90
C ARG A 116 -51.22 -2.03 65.20
N LEU A 117 -50.69 -1.01 64.52
CA LEU A 117 -51.46 -0.01 63.76
C LEU A 117 -52.21 -0.64 62.58
N GLN A 118 -51.64 -1.63 61.89
CA GLN A 118 -52.33 -2.40 60.86
C GLN A 118 -53.55 -3.13 61.42
N LYS A 119 -53.42 -3.77 62.60
CA LYS A 119 -54.55 -4.43 63.25
C LYS A 119 -55.59 -3.44 63.79
N GLU A 120 -55.16 -2.28 64.29
CA GLU A 120 -56.08 -1.20 64.66
C GLU A 120 -56.85 -0.68 63.42
N VAL A 121 -56.17 -0.50 62.27
CA VAL A 121 -56.79 -0.11 60.99
C VAL A 121 -57.76 -1.18 60.48
N GLU A 122 -57.37 -2.46 60.46
CA GLU A 122 -58.24 -3.58 60.07
C GLU A 122 -59.53 -3.60 60.91
N THR A 123 -59.44 -3.36 62.23
CA THR A 123 -60.64 -3.26 63.09
C THR A 123 -61.48 -2.00 62.88
N THR A 124 -60.97 -0.98 62.16
CA THR A 124 -61.74 0.22 61.80
C THR A 124 -62.35 0.18 60.40
N GLU A 125 -61.82 -0.60 59.44
CA GLU A 125 -62.41 -0.73 58.10
C GLU A 125 -63.64 -1.67 58.06
N GLU A 126 -63.87 -2.50 59.08
CA GLU A 126 -65.08 -3.34 59.18
C GLU A 126 -66.35 -2.60 59.65
N GLN A 127 -66.29 -1.30 59.99
CA GLN A 127 -67.46 -0.53 60.44
C GLN A 127 -67.63 0.82 59.72
N SER A 128 -68.89 1.20 59.48
CA SER A 128 -69.35 2.43 58.82
C SER A 128 -69.00 2.60 57.32
N THR A 129 -69.81 1.96 56.48
CA THR A 129 -70.09 2.45 55.12
C THR A 129 -70.84 3.79 55.18
N SER A 130 -70.27 4.89 54.68
CA SER A 130 -71.03 6.09 54.28
C SER A 130 -70.25 6.97 53.30
N GLU A 131 -71.01 7.71 52.50
CA GLU A 131 -70.62 8.56 51.37
C GLU A 131 -69.66 9.72 51.72
N GLU A 132 -68.56 9.85 50.94
CA GLU A 132 -67.92 11.09 50.43
C GLU A 132 -67.38 12.19 51.42
N PRO A 133 -66.40 13.04 51.03
CA PRO A 133 -66.13 13.56 49.67
C PRO A 133 -64.70 13.38 49.11
N GLU A 134 -64.52 13.84 47.88
CA GLU A 134 -63.25 13.87 47.14
C GLU A 134 -62.18 14.73 47.82
N SER A 135 -61.04 14.11 48.15
CA SER A 135 -59.76 14.78 48.42
C SER A 135 -58.61 13.78 48.26
N GLU A 136 -57.38 14.29 48.24
CA GLU A 136 -56.04 13.70 47.98
C GLU A 136 -55.85 12.21 48.36
N VAL A 137 -56.54 11.74 49.41
CA VAL A 137 -56.58 10.34 49.86
C VAL A 137 -56.84 9.36 48.70
N ASN A 138 -57.72 9.66 47.74
CA ASN A 138 -57.99 8.73 46.63
C ASN A 138 -56.86 8.64 45.60
N GLU A 139 -56.17 9.74 45.31
CA GLU A 139 -54.96 9.70 44.46
C GLU A 139 -53.83 8.96 45.17
N LEU A 140 -53.64 9.21 46.47
CA LEU A 140 -52.68 8.47 47.30
C LEU A 140 -53.05 6.99 47.40
N ARG A 141 -54.33 6.62 47.47
CA ARG A 141 -54.79 5.22 47.49
C ARG A 141 -54.52 4.53 46.14
N GLN A 142 -54.68 5.22 45.01
CA GLN A 142 -54.27 4.71 43.70
C GLN A 142 -52.75 4.56 43.58
N GLN A 143 -51.97 5.57 43.98
CA GLN A 143 -50.50 5.51 43.95
C GLN A 143 -49.96 4.40 44.87
N LEU A 144 -50.52 4.25 46.08
CA LEU A 144 -50.16 3.18 47.01
C LEU A 144 -50.51 1.80 46.42
N LEU A 145 -51.68 1.65 45.80
CA LEU A 145 -52.07 0.39 45.13
C LEU A 145 -51.14 0.09 43.94
N GLN A 146 -50.72 1.10 43.19
CA GLN A 146 -49.81 0.96 42.05
C GLN A 146 -48.42 0.54 42.51
N VAL A 147 -47.85 1.21 43.52
CA VAL A 147 -46.57 0.84 44.15
C VAL A 147 -46.65 -0.56 44.80
N TYR A 148 -47.76 -0.92 45.44
CA TYR A 148 -47.96 -2.25 46.03
C TYR A 148 -48.04 -3.36 44.96
N ASN A 149 -48.68 -3.09 43.82
CA ASN A 149 -48.70 -4.02 42.69
C ASN A 149 -47.33 -4.11 41.99
N GLU A 150 -46.56 -3.02 41.91
CA GLU A 150 -45.18 -3.03 41.39
C GLU A 150 -44.22 -3.78 42.33
N LEU A 151 -44.36 -3.60 43.65
CA LEU A 151 -43.64 -4.35 44.69
C LEU A 151 -43.96 -5.83 44.59
N ARG A 152 -45.24 -6.22 44.62
CA ARG A 152 -45.63 -7.63 44.48
C ARG A 152 -45.13 -8.21 43.16
N ALA A 153 -45.16 -7.45 42.06
CA ALA A 153 -44.58 -7.88 40.78
C ALA A 153 -43.04 -7.97 40.81
N ALA A 154 -42.34 -7.28 41.71
CA ALA A 154 -40.90 -7.45 41.94
C ALA A 154 -40.62 -8.71 42.78
N GLU A 155 -41.37 -8.94 43.85
CA GLU A 155 -41.33 -10.17 44.66
C GLU A 155 -41.63 -11.41 43.80
N ASP A 156 -42.63 -11.33 42.93
CA ASP A 156 -42.99 -12.38 41.96
C ASP A 156 -41.88 -12.68 40.93
N ARG A 157 -41.04 -11.68 40.61
CA ARG A 157 -39.86 -11.85 39.74
C ARG A 157 -38.71 -12.45 40.53
N GLU A 158 -38.49 -12.00 41.77
CA GLU A 158 -37.45 -12.54 42.64
C GLU A 158 -37.71 -14.02 42.99
N TYR A 159 -38.95 -14.39 43.32
CA TYR A 159 -39.31 -15.79 43.55
C TYR A 159 -39.04 -16.66 42.31
N LYS A 160 -39.32 -16.14 41.10
CA LYS A 160 -39.03 -16.83 39.84
C LYS A 160 -37.52 -16.96 39.57
N THR A 161 -36.71 -15.95 39.85
CA THR A 161 -35.24 -16.04 39.70
C THR A 161 -34.59 -16.89 40.79
N GLN A 162 -35.08 -16.86 42.03
CA GLN A 162 -34.65 -17.76 43.10
C GLN A 162 -34.99 -19.23 42.75
N HIS A 163 -36.17 -19.51 42.20
CA HIS A 163 -36.55 -20.84 41.71
C HIS A 163 -35.63 -21.30 40.56
N GLN A 164 -35.38 -20.44 39.57
CA GLN A 164 -34.43 -20.74 38.48
C GLN A 164 -33.02 -21.01 39.00
N LEU A 165 -32.53 -20.21 39.96
CA LEU A 165 -31.24 -20.44 40.63
C LEU A 165 -31.21 -21.75 41.41
N LYS A 166 -32.34 -22.23 41.95
CA LYS A 166 -32.44 -23.54 42.58
C LYS A 166 -32.33 -24.67 41.55
N CYS A 167 -33.10 -24.62 40.47
CA CYS A 167 -32.99 -25.60 39.37
C CYS A 167 -31.57 -25.67 38.80
N LEU A 168 -30.94 -24.52 38.51
CA LEU A 168 -29.55 -24.45 38.01
C LEU A 168 -28.52 -24.97 39.01
N ARG A 169 -28.77 -24.88 40.33
CA ARG A 169 -27.93 -25.50 41.36
C ARG A 169 -28.10 -27.02 41.40
N GLU A 170 -29.31 -27.52 41.19
CA GLU A 170 -29.62 -28.95 41.15
C GLU A 170 -29.05 -29.60 39.87
N GLU A 171 -29.25 -28.98 38.70
CA GLU A 171 -28.58 -29.35 37.44
C GLU A 171 -27.06 -29.38 37.59
N LYS A 172 -26.46 -28.35 38.22
CA LYS A 172 -25.02 -28.34 38.52
C LYS A 172 -24.60 -29.51 39.40
N GLN A 173 -25.41 -29.93 40.39
CA GLN A 173 -25.11 -31.10 41.21
C GLN A 173 -25.21 -32.42 40.43
N TYR A 174 -26.17 -32.56 39.50
CA TYR A 174 -26.23 -33.70 38.59
C TYR A 174 -25.01 -33.74 37.67
N LEU A 175 -24.65 -32.64 37.03
CA LEU A 175 -23.46 -32.53 36.16
C LEU A 175 -22.15 -32.80 36.92
N VAL A 176 -22.02 -32.40 38.19
CA VAL A 176 -20.85 -32.76 39.02
C VAL A 176 -20.79 -34.28 39.25
N LYS A 177 -21.90 -34.91 39.64
CA LYS A 177 -21.97 -36.38 39.83
C LYS A 177 -21.73 -37.14 38.53
N GLU A 178 -22.13 -36.59 37.38
CA GLU A 178 -21.86 -37.18 36.06
C GLU A 178 -20.37 -37.08 35.68
N ASN A 179 -19.69 -35.98 36.04
CA ASN A 179 -18.24 -35.86 35.90
C ASN A 179 -17.47 -36.81 36.85
N GLU A 180 -17.95 -36.99 38.08
CA GLU A 180 -17.36 -37.95 39.05
C GLU A 180 -17.50 -39.42 38.62
N ASN A 181 -18.48 -39.74 37.78
CA ASN A 181 -18.71 -41.08 37.22
C ASN A 181 -17.93 -41.36 35.92
N GLN A 182 -17.04 -40.47 35.47
CA GLN A 182 -16.20 -40.74 34.29
C GLN A 182 -15.16 -41.85 34.57
N PRO A 183 -14.97 -42.83 33.66
CA PRO A 183 -14.04 -43.93 33.87
C PRO A 183 -12.59 -43.45 33.91
N LYS A 184 -11.76 -44.16 34.70
CA LYS A 184 -10.36 -43.79 34.96
C LYS A 184 -9.55 -43.72 33.65
N PRO A 185 -8.57 -42.80 33.53
CA PRO A 185 -7.90 -42.51 32.26
C PRO A 185 -7.23 -43.73 31.60
N ALA A 186 -6.79 -44.72 32.36
CA ALA A 186 -6.23 -45.97 31.82
C ALA A 186 -7.23 -46.80 30.99
N GLU A 187 -8.52 -46.78 31.33
CA GLU A 187 -9.59 -47.46 30.58
C GLU A 187 -10.00 -46.67 29.33
N LEU A 188 -9.97 -45.34 29.41
CA LEU A 188 -10.13 -44.47 28.24
C LEU A 188 -8.95 -44.62 27.26
N GLU A 189 -7.72 -44.74 27.76
CA GLU A 189 -6.54 -45.02 26.94
C GLU A 189 -6.58 -46.41 26.28
N SER A 190 -6.99 -47.46 26.99
CA SER A 190 -7.09 -48.80 26.38
C SER A 190 -8.21 -48.86 25.34
N ARG A 191 -9.35 -48.21 25.61
CA ARG A 191 -10.48 -48.13 24.68
C ARG A 191 -10.20 -47.24 23.47
N THR A 192 -9.44 -46.15 23.63
CA THR A 192 -9.01 -45.32 22.48
C THR A 192 -7.94 -46.00 21.63
N LYS A 193 -6.97 -46.71 22.22
CA LYS A 193 -6.02 -47.55 21.47
C LYS A 193 -6.74 -48.64 20.69
N ALA A 194 -7.60 -49.42 21.33
CA ALA A 194 -8.40 -50.45 20.66
C ALA A 194 -9.40 -49.91 19.60
N LEU A 195 -9.76 -48.63 19.65
CA LEU A 195 -10.52 -47.95 18.59
C LEU A 195 -9.61 -47.38 17.48
N GLN A 196 -8.39 -46.95 17.81
CA GLN A 196 -7.37 -46.55 16.83
C GLN A 196 -6.90 -47.75 16.00
N ASP A 197 -6.63 -48.90 16.63
CA ASP A 197 -6.26 -50.14 15.95
C ASP A 197 -7.36 -50.57 14.95
N LYS A 198 -8.62 -50.60 15.41
CA LYS A 198 -9.79 -50.89 14.55
C LYS A 198 -9.99 -49.84 13.46
N TYR A 199 -9.73 -48.57 13.73
CA TYR A 199 -9.79 -47.51 12.72
C TYR A 199 -8.68 -47.65 11.68
N GLU A 200 -7.46 -48.03 12.09
CA GLU A 200 -6.38 -48.33 11.15
C GLU A 200 -6.68 -49.57 10.30
N ASP A 201 -7.25 -50.63 10.88
CA ASP A 201 -7.59 -51.85 10.14
C ASP A 201 -8.75 -51.62 9.17
N LEU A 202 -9.80 -50.91 9.58
CA LEU A 202 -10.84 -50.41 8.66
C LEU A 202 -10.26 -49.49 7.59
N ARG A 203 -9.24 -48.68 7.90
CA ARG A 203 -8.55 -47.82 6.92
C ARG A 203 -7.67 -48.61 5.95
N LYS A 204 -7.07 -49.72 6.38
CA LYS A 204 -6.35 -50.69 5.52
C LYS A 204 -7.34 -51.41 4.60
N GLU A 205 -8.47 -51.89 5.14
CA GLU A 205 -9.53 -52.56 4.37
C GLU A 205 -10.19 -51.60 3.35
N VAL A 206 -10.48 -50.36 3.75
CA VAL A 206 -10.98 -49.32 2.83
C VAL A 206 -9.94 -48.98 1.76
N ALA A 207 -8.64 -48.90 2.09
CA ALA A 207 -7.58 -48.69 1.11
C ALA A 207 -7.43 -49.86 0.13
N GLN A 208 -7.63 -51.11 0.60
CA GLN A 208 -7.66 -52.32 -0.23
C GLN A 208 -8.88 -52.31 -1.15
N ARG A 209 -10.10 -52.11 -0.65
CA ARG A 209 -11.30 -52.01 -1.50
C ARG A 209 -11.26 -50.83 -2.45
N GLN A 210 -10.66 -49.70 -2.07
CA GLN A 210 -10.40 -48.59 -3.01
C GLN A 210 -9.38 -48.93 -4.09
N LEU A 211 -8.54 -49.95 -3.91
CA LEU A 211 -7.59 -50.43 -4.92
C LEU A 211 -8.26 -51.50 -5.80
N GLU A 212 -9.02 -52.43 -5.21
CA GLU A 212 -9.87 -53.40 -5.92
C GLU A 212 -10.91 -52.72 -6.81
N VAL A 213 -11.61 -51.69 -6.30
CA VAL A 213 -12.55 -50.88 -7.10
C VAL A 213 -11.83 -50.13 -8.23
N ARG A 214 -10.57 -49.72 -8.05
CA ARG A 214 -9.79 -49.11 -9.14
C ARG A 214 -9.37 -50.14 -10.19
N SER A 215 -8.89 -51.33 -9.81
CA SER A 215 -8.61 -52.38 -10.80
C SER A 215 -9.88 -52.82 -11.51
N LEU A 216 -11.01 -52.97 -10.81
CA LEU A 216 -12.29 -53.32 -11.44
C LEU A 216 -12.84 -52.20 -12.32
N MET A 217 -12.61 -50.92 -11.99
CA MET A 217 -12.90 -49.80 -12.90
C MET A 217 -11.99 -49.82 -14.13
N GLU A 218 -10.68 -50.05 -13.97
CA GLU A 218 -9.74 -50.17 -15.09
C GLU A 218 -10.10 -51.37 -15.99
N ASP A 219 -10.47 -52.51 -15.41
CA ASP A 219 -10.98 -53.68 -16.13
C ASP A 219 -12.29 -53.34 -16.88
N VAL A 220 -13.26 -52.69 -16.23
CA VAL A 220 -14.50 -52.23 -16.88
C VAL A 220 -14.22 -51.23 -18.00
N GLU A 221 -13.32 -50.25 -17.82
CA GLU A 221 -12.91 -49.32 -18.88
C GLU A 221 -12.20 -50.05 -20.05
N THR A 222 -11.41 -51.10 -19.79
CA THR A 222 -10.87 -51.93 -20.88
C THR A 222 -11.94 -52.75 -21.58
N HIS A 223 -12.93 -53.29 -20.87
CA HIS A 223 -14.06 -54.01 -21.46
C HIS A 223 -14.99 -53.08 -22.25
N GLU A 224 -15.35 -51.91 -21.73
CA GLU A 224 -16.11 -50.89 -22.46
C GLU A 224 -15.36 -50.43 -23.71
N THR A 225 -14.05 -50.17 -23.61
CA THR A 225 -13.26 -49.81 -24.79
C THR A 225 -13.02 -50.99 -25.74
N LEU A 226 -13.21 -52.26 -25.34
CA LEU A 226 -13.26 -53.40 -26.26
C LEU A 226 -14.63 -53.49 -26.94
N ILE A 227 -15.72 -53.43 -26.18
CA ILE A 227 -17.09 -53.40 -26.69
C ILE A 227 -17.30 -52.25 -27.68
N LEU A 228 -16.74 -51.05 -27.42
CA LEU A 228 -16.79 -49.91 -28.34
C LEU A 228 -15.94 -50.10 -29.61
N LYS A 229 -14.91 -50.98 -29.59
CA LYS A 229 -14.19 -51.39 -30.81
C LYS A 229 -14.99 -52.42 -31.58
N GLU A 230 -15.52 -53.44 -30.91
CA GLU A 230 -16.34 -54.50 -31.52
C GLU A 230 -17.63 -53.94 -32.13
N GLN A 231 -18.33 -53.04 -31.42
CA GLN A 231 -19.46 -52.28 -31.95
C GLN A 231 -19.07 -51.47 -33.17
N LYS A 232 -17.92 -50.77 -33.12
CA LYS A 232 -17.46 -49.99 -34.27
C LYS A 232 -17.08 -50.88 -35.45
N GLU A 233 -16.36 -51.98 -35.25
CA GLU A 233 -16.00 -52.93 -36.31
C GLU A 233 -17.23 -53.60 -36.92
N LEU A 234 -18.31 -53.76 -36.13
CA LEU A 234 -19.61 -54.24 -36.58
C LEU A 234 -20.44 -53.15 -37.28
N GLU A 235 -20.30 -51.87 -36.90
CA GLU A 235 -20.83 -50.72 -37.65
C GLU A 235 -20.09 -50.54 -38.99
N ASP A 236 -18.74 -50.57 -39.00
CA ASP A 236 -17.90 -50.50 -40.20
C ASP A 236 -18.25 -51.68 -41.16
N GLN A 237 -18.58 -52.87 -40.63
CA GLN A 237 -19.09 -54.00 -41.41
C GLN A 237 -20.51 -53.78 -41.96
N LYS A 238 -21.43 -53.18 -41.20
CA LYS A 238 -22.75 -52.77 -41.70
C LYS A 238 -22.62 -51.75 -42.82
N GLU A 239 -21.78 -50.72 -42.65
CA GLU A 239 -21.53 -49.73 -43.70
C GLU A 239 -20.99 -50.39 -44.98
N ILE A 240 -20.10 -51.38 -44.86
CA ILE A 240 -19.62 -52.18 -46.01
C ILE A 240 -20.77 -52.96 -46.68
N ILE A 241 -21.67 -53.57 -45.91
CA ILE A 241 -22.83 -54.30 -46.44
C ILE A 241 -23.80 -53.34 -47.14
N GLU A 242 -24.18 -52.23 -46.49
CA GLU A 242 -25.05 -51.19 -47.06
C GLU A 242 -24.43 -50.57 -48.32
N LEU A 243 -23.11 -50.36 -48.36
CA LEU A 243 -22.40 -49.91 -49.55
C LEU A 243 -22.48 -50.93 -50.69
N LYS A 244 -22.36 -52.23 -50.41
CA LYS A 244 -22.47 -53.29 -51.44
C LYS A 244 -23.89 -53.50 -51.93
N GLU A 245 -24.90 -53.37 -51.07
CA GLU A 245 -26.31 -53.38 -51.48
C GLU A 245 -26.68 -52.11 -52.25
N ALA A 246 -26.16 -50.94 -51.85
CA ALA A 246 -26.32 -49.69 -52.59
C ALA A 246 -25.62 -49.70 -53.96
N GLU A 247 -24.44 -50.32 -54.10
CA GLU A 247 -23.79 -50.55 -55.39
C GLU A 247 -24.66 -51.44 -56.30
N LYS A 248 -25.16 -52.56 -55.76
CA LYS A 248 -26.06 -53.50 -56.46
C LYS A 248 -27.35 -52.83 -56.93
N ALA A 249 -27.94 -51.96 -56.11
CA ALA A 249 -29.12 -51.18 -56.48
C ALA A 249 -28.81 -50.08 -57.52
N ARG A 250 -27.69 -49.35 -57.36
CA ARG A 250 -27.31 -48.25 -58.27
C ARG A 250 -27.04 -48.71 -59.70
N LEU A 251 -26.51 -49.92 -59.89
CA LEU A 251 -26.26 -50.50 -61.22
C LEU A 251 -27.51 -50.67 -62.07
N ILE A 252 -28.71 -50.72 -61.47
CA ILE A 252 -29.99 -50.88 -62.18
C ILE A 252 -30.59 -49.52 -62.58
N SER A 253 -30.14 -48.41 -61.97
CA SER A 253 -30.74 -47.07 -62.12
C SER A 253 -29.74 -45.97 -62.50
N VAL A 254 -28.70 -46.31 -63.27
CA VAL A 254 -27.57 -45.41 -63.54
C VAL A 254 -27.94 -44.13 -64.32
N PRO A 255 -28.74 -44.17 -65.42
CA PRO A 255 -28.91 -43.00 -66.29
C PRO A 255 -29.59 -41.79 -65.62
N ASP A 256 -30.77 -41.98 -65.05
CA ASP A 256 -31.62 -40.86 -64.60
C ASP A 256 -31.04 -40.13 -63.38
N GLN A 257 -30.37 -40.87 -62.49
CA GLN A 257 -29.78 -40.31 -61.29
C GLN A 257 -28.60 -39.36 -61.55
N ILE A 258 -28.02 -39.34 -62.76
CA ILE A 258 -26.91 -38.44 -63.10
C ILE A 258 -27.43 -36.99 -63.27
N PHE A 259 -28.59 -36.80 -63.92
CA PHE A 259 -29.16 -35.47 -64.15
C PHE A 259 -29.53 -34.75 -62.85
N GLU A 260 -30.29 -35.39 -61.96
CA GLU A 260 -30.64 -34.79 -60.65
C GLU A 260 -29.40 -34.40 -59.83
N LYS A 261 -28.32 -35.19 -59.89
CA LYS A 261 -27.09 -34.93 -59.13
C LYS A 261 -26.32 -33.73 -59.68
N ILE A 262 -26.45 -33.41 -60.97
CA ILE A 262 -25.89 -32.20 -61.58
C ILE A 262 -26.65 -30.96 -61.12
N GLU A 263 -27.99 -30.98 -61.10
CA GLU A 263 -28.79 -29.84 -60.62
C GLU A 263 -28.59 -29.57 -59.12
N ARG A 264 -28.61 -30.62 -58.30
CA ARG A 264 -28.31 -30.52 -56.85
C ARG A 264 -26.87 -30.09 -56.55
N LYS A 265 -25.94 -30.19 -57.50
CA LYS A 265 -24.60 -29.58 -57.43
C LYS A 265 -24.66 -28.09 -57.80
N ARG A 266 -25.35 -27.71 -58.88
CA ARG A 266 -25.50 -26.31 -59.31
C ARG A 266 -26.13 -25.43 -58.24
N SER A 267 -27.28 -25.83 -57.69
CA SER A 267 -27.97 -25.06 -56.64
C SER A 267 -27.13 -24.87 -55.38
N LYS A 268 -26.34 -25.89 -54.99
CA LYS A 268 -25.37 -25.77 -53.88
C LYS A 268 -24.22 -24.81 -54.20
N THR A 269 -23.72 -24.77 -55.44
CA THR A 269 -22.71 -23.77 -55.84
C THR A 269 -23.25 -22.35 -55.93
N GLU A 270 -24.53 -22.16 -56.28
CA GLU A 270 -25.17 -20.84 -56.29
C GLU A 270 -25.49 -20.33 -54.88
N ALA A 271 -25.93 -21.22 -53.97
CA ALA A 271 -26.06 -20.90 -52.55
C ALA A 271 -24.71 -20.47 -51.94
N ALA A 272 -23.63 -21.22 -52.23
CA ALA A 272 -22.28 -20.87 -51.78
C ALA A 272 -21.79 -19.53 -52.34
N LYS A 273 -22.08 -19.21 -53.62
CA LYS A 273 -21.77 -17.90 -54.21
C LYS A 273 -22.49 -16.76 -53.49
N LYS A 274 -23.81 -16.87 -53.29
CA LYS A 274 -24.59 -15.88 -52.55
C LYS A 274 -24.10 -15.69 -51.12
N GLN A 275 -23.63 -16.76 -50.47
CA GLN A 275 -23.05 -16.70 -49.13
C GLN A 275 -21.66 -16.02 -49.11
N ILE A 276 -20.83 -16.23 -50.15
CA ILE A 276 -19.57 -15.49 -50.33
C ILE A 276 -19.83 -14.02 -50.64
N GLU A 277 -20.83 -13.70 -51.46
CA GLU A 277 -21.27 -12.33 -51.77
C GLU A 277 -21.74 -11.61 -50.51
N ALA A 278 -22.55 -12.26 -49.66
CA ALA A 278 -22.98 -11.73 -48.36
C ALA A 278 -21.81 -11.48 -47.39
N LEU A 279 -20.88 -12.43 -47.27
CA LEU A 279 -19.66 -12.26 -46.45
C LEU A 279 -18.77 -11.12 -46.99
N ASN A 280 -18.69 -10.93 -48.30
CA ASN A 280 -17.96 -9.80 -48.90
C ASN A 280 -18.64 -8.45 -48.60
N THR A 281 -19.98 -8.38 -48.51
CA THR A 281 -20.66 -7.18 -48.04
C THR A 281 -20.41 -6.91 -46.55
N GLU A 282 -20.45 -7.92 -45.68
CA GLU A 282 -20.10 -7.78 -44.26
C GLU A 282 -18.64 -7.32 -44.06
N ILE A 283 -17.70 -7.84 -44.86
CA ILE A 283 -16.29 -7.40 -44.86
C ILE A 283 -16.19 -5.93 -45.29
N SER A 284 -16.90 -5.52 -46.34
CA SER A 284 -16.93 -4.11 -46.81
C SER A 284 -17.50 -3.16 -45.75
N GLU A 285 -18.57 -3.56 -45.05
CA GLU A 285 -19.17 -2.78 -43.96
C GLU A 285 -18.24 -2.67 -42.75
N THR A 286 -17.62 -3.77 -42.33
CA THR A 286 -16.64 -3.74 -41.21
C THR A 286 -15.39 -2.93 -41.58
N GLU A 287 -14.94 -2.97 -42.83
CA GLU A 287 -13.89 -2.08 -43.33
C GLU A 287 -14.27 -0.60 -43.25
N GLN A 288 -15.53 -0.23 -43.56
CA GLN A 288 -16.01 1.14 -43.41
C GLN A 288 -16.04 1.56 -41.93
N GLN A 289 -16.56 0.71 -41.04
CA GLN A 289 -16.58 0.97 -39.60
C GLN A 289 -15.16 1.16 -39.03
N VAL A 290 -14.17 0.36 -39.46
CA VAL A 290 -12.76 0.55 -39.08
C VAL A 290 -12.23 1.90 -39.58
N LYS A 291 -12.51 2.28 -40.83
CA LYS A 291 -12.10 3.59 -41.39
C LYS A 291 -12.75 4.78 -40.67
N GLU A 292 -13.95 4.62 -40.10
CA GLU A 292 -14.59 5.63 -39.25
C GLU A 292 -13.99 5.69 -37.84
N VAL A 293 -13.74 4.54 -37.22
CA VAL A 293 -13.07 4.44 -35.92
C VAL A 293 -11.66 5.04 -35.99
N ASP A 294 -10.91 4.85 -37.09
CA ASP A 294 -9.60 5.47 -37.26
C ASP A 294 -9.66 7.00 -37.46
N LYS A 295 -10.66 7.51 -38.21
CA LYS A 295 -10.92 8.97 -38.27
C LYS A 295 -11.24 9.53 -36.89
N HIS A 296 -12.07 8.83 -36.10
CA HIS A 296 -12.41 9.24 -34.74
C HIS A 296 -11.19 9.21 -33.81
N ASN A 297 -10.39 8.14 -33.85
CA ASN A 297 -9.12 8.03 -33.13
C ASN A 297 -8.14 9.14 -33.51
N HIS A 298 -8.06 9.51 -34.79
CA HIS A 298 -7.24 10.63 -35.25
C HIS A 298 -7.73 11.96 -34.67
N SER A 299 -9.04 12.22 -34.70
CA SER A 299 -9.64 13.41 -34.06
C SER A 299 -9.35 13.47 -32.56
N LEU A 300 -9.50 12.37 -31.83
CA LEU A 300 -9.17 12.27 -30.41
C LEU A 300 -7.68 12.51 -30.13
N ARG A 301 -6.76 12.00 -30.99
CA ARG A 301 -5.32 12.27 -30.88
C ARG A 301 -4.99 13.75 -31.08
N MET A 302 -5.65 14.43 -32.03
CA MET A 302 -5.47 15.87 -32.23
C MET A 302 -6.05 16.69 -31.07
N LYS A 303 -7.26 16.37 -30.60
CA LYS A 303 -7.84 17.00 -29.40
C LYS A 303 -6.94 16.81 -28.17
N LYS A 304 -6.33 15.64 -27.99
CA LYS A 304 -5.34 15.41 -26.93
C LYS A 304 -4.10 16.29 -27.08
N LYS A 305 -3.59 16.53 -28.30
CA LYS A 305 -2.46 17.45 -28.52
C LYS A 305 -2.80 18.87 -28.08
N VAL A 306 -3.94 19.39 -28.53
CA VAL A 306 -4.41 20.74 -28.13
C VAL A 306 -4.56 20.85 -26.62
N MET A 307 -5.23 19.88 -25.98
CA MET A 307 -5.40 19.84 -24.51
C MET A 307 -4.08 19.71 -23.73
N MET A 308 -3.03 19.11 -24.32
CA MET A 308 -1.69 19.11 -23.70
C MET A 308 -1.01 20.49 -23.85
N GLN A 309 -1.13 21.14 -25.01
CA GLN A 309 -0.59 22.49 -25.22
C GLN A 309 -1.30 23.55 -24.35
N GLU A 310 -2.61 23.44 -24.16
CA GLU A 310 -3.37 24.27 -23.22
C GLU A 310 -2.93 24.05 -21.77
N LEU A 311 -2.64 22.79 -21.38
CA LEU A 311 -2.16 22.45 -20.05
C LEU A 311 -0.70 22.91 -19.83
N GLU A 312 0.17 22.80 -20.82
CA GLU A 312 1.53 23.33 -20.82
C GLU A 312 1.53 24.88 -20.69
N ALA A 313 0.62 25.56 -21.40
CA ALA A 313 0.45 27.02 -21.29
C ALA A 313 -0.07 27.44 -19.91
N LEU A 314 -1.05 26.72 -19.34
CA LEU A 314 -1.54 26.94 -17.98
C LEU A 314 -0.46 26.66 -16.92
N GLN A 315 0.37 25.64 -17.11
CA GLN A 315 1.52 25.38 -16.24
C GLN A 315 2.52 26.55 -16.28
N ALA A 316 2.88 27.05 -17.47
CA ALA A 316 3.75 28.21 -17.60
C ALA A 316 3.16 29.49 -16.94
N GLN A 317 1.85 29.70 -17.02
CA GLN A 317 1.17 30.81 -16.33
C GLN A 317 1.18 30.66 -14.80
N VAL A 318 1.03 29.44 -14.29
CA VAL A 318 1.15 29.13 -12.85
C VAL A 318 2.60 29.28 -12.37
N GLU A 319 3.58 28.89 -13.18
CA GLU A 319 5.01 29.09 -12.85
C GLU A 319 5.40 30.57 -12.85
N ALA A 320 4.89 31.37 -13.80
CA ALA A 320 5.09 32.82 -13.85
C ALA A 320 4.49 33.52 -12.61
N SER A 321 3.22 33.27 -12.30
CA SER A 321 2.57 33.85 -11.11
C SER A 321 3.18 33.37 -9.79
N GLN A 322 3.72 32.14 -9.72
CA GLN A 322 4.55 31.71 -8.59
C GLN A 322 5.90 32.43 -8.52
N ALA A 323 6.52 32.78 -9.65
CA ALA A 323 7.76 33.56 -9.67
C ALA A 323 7.53 35.01 -9.22
N GLU A 324 6.43 35.63 -9.67
CA GLU A 324 5.96 36.95 -9.22
C GLU A 324 5.67 36.95 -7.71
N TYR A 325 4.93 35.95 -7.19
CA TYR A 325 4.69 35.81 -5.76
C TYR A 325 5.98 35.64 -4.94
N ARG A 326 6.95 34.86 -5.45
CA ARG A 326 8.30 34.74 -4.85
C ARG A 326 9.15 36.01 -4.99
N GLN A 327 8.79 36.95 -5.87
CA GLN A 327 9.40 38.27 -5.92
C GLN A 327 8.77 39.21 -4.88
N LEU A 328 7.44 39.30 -4.85
CA LEU A 328 6.69 40.09 -3.87
C LEU A 328 7.00 39.69 -2.42
N LEU A 329 7.24 38.39 -2.15
CA LEU A 329 7.71 37.94 -0.83
C LEU A 329 9.11 38.48 -0.48
N ARG A 330 10.05 38.48 -1.43
CA ARG A 330 11.40 39.03 -1.21
C ARG A 330 11.39 40.55 -1.05
N GLU A 331 10.53 41.24 -1.79
CA GLU A 331 10.30 42.68 -1.62
C GLU A 331 9.67 42.97 -0.24
N GLN A 332 8.73 42.14 0.23
CA GLN A 332 8.21 42.25 1.60
C GLN A 332 9.26 41.92 2.68
N GLU A 333 10.19 41.00 2.43
CA GLU A 333 11.32 40.72 3.34
C GLU A 333 12.28 41.92 3.41
N VAL A 334 12.68 42.50 2.27
CA VAL A 334 13.52 43.71 2.22
C VAL A 334 12.84 44.89 2.91
N ASN A 335 11.57 45.16 2.63
CA ASN A 335 10.84 46.26 3.27
C ASN A 335 10.77 46.11 4.81
N ARG A 336 10.75 44.88 5.34
CA ARG A 336 10.81 44.62 6.79
C ARG A 336 12.21 44.85 7.37
N GLU A 337 13.26 44.56 6.61
CA GLU A 337 14.64 44.89 6.99
C GLU A 337 14.83 46.42 7.00
N GLU A 338 14.34 47.14 5.99
CA GLU A 338 14.31 48.61 5.96
C GLU A 338 13.50 49.21 7.13
N GLU A 339 12.29 48.70 7.43
CA GLU A 339 11.51 49.12 8.61
C GLU A 339 12.29 48.93 9.92
N ALA A 340 13.01 47.81 10.07
CA ALA A 340 13.85 47.54 11.24
C ALA A 340 15.04 48.51 11.33
N GLU A 341 15.69 48.84 10.21
CA GLU A 341 16.75 49.86 10.16
C GLU A 341 16.21 51.26 10.49
N PHE A 342 15.03 51.64 9.99
CA PHE A 342 14.39 52.91 10.36
C PHE A 342 14.05 52.97 11.86
N ILE A 343 13.59 51.87 12.47
CA ILE A 343 13.35 51.78 13.92
C ILE A 343 14.67 51.90 14.70
N GLY A 344 15.73 51.23 14.27
CA GLY A 344 17.07 51.33 14.88
C GLY A 344 17.63 52.75 14.80
N ASN A 345 17.56 53.37 13.62
CA ASN A 345 17.97 54.76 13.39
C ASN A 345 17.15 55.74 14.24
N ARG A 346 15.83 55.52 14.39
CA ARG A 346 14.99 56.34 15.27
C ARG A 346 15.43 56.21 16.73
N GLY A 347 15.71 55.01 17.22
CA GLY A 347 16.24 54.81 18.58
C GLY A 347 17.60 55.50 18.81
N ILE A 348 18.50 55.48 17.82
CA ILE A 348 19.77 56.21 17.87
C ILE A 348 19.54 57.74 17.92
N LEU A 349 18.57 58.26 17.16
CA LEU A 349 18.21 59.68 17.17
C LEU A 349 17.50 60.10 18.47
N GLU A 350 16.60 59.28 19.01
CA GLU A 350 15.97 59.47 20.32
C GLU A 350 17.02 59.53 21.44
N MET A 351 18.01 58.62 21.45
CA MET A 351 19.11 58.63 22.42
C MET A 351 20.04 59.84 22.24
N LYS A 352 20.36 60.25 20.99
CA LYS A 352 21.11 61.49 20.72
C LYS A 352 20.36 62.72 21.22
N LEU A 353 19.04 62.80 21.00
CA LEU A 353 18.19 63.89 21.49
C LEU A 353 18.15 63.91 23.03
N GLN A 354 18.02 62.76 23.68
CA GLN A 354 18.03 62.65 25.14
C GLN A 354 19.36 63.15 25.73
N ASN A 355 20.50 62.76 25.15
CA ASN A 355 21.81 63.27 25.57
C ASN A 355 21.90 64.79 25.43
N ILE A 356 21.47 65.35 24.29
CA ILE A 356 21.42 66.81 24.07
C ILE A 356 20.50 67.52 25.08
N MET A 357 19.39 66.89 25.50
CA MET A 357 18.54 67.44 26.55
C MET A 357 19.22 67.45 27.92
N SER A 358 19.94 66.38 28.28
CA SER A 358 20.73 66.29 29.51
C SER A 358 21.89 67.30 29.52
N ASP A 359 22.66 67.39 28.44
CA ASP A 359 23.72 68.39 28.28
C ASP A 359 23.17 69.82 28.43
N ARG A 360 22.03 70.11 27.78
CA ARG A 360 21.34 71.40 27.91
C ARG A 360 20.89 71.66 29.35
N GLN A 361 20.39 70.65 30.06
CA GLN A 361 20.03 70.79 31.47
C GLN A 361 21.26 71.11 32.33
N HIS A 362 22.35 70.36 32.19
CA HIS A 362 23.58 70.61 32.92
C HIS A 362 24.20 71.98 32.59
N LEU A 363 24.09 72.45 31.35
CA LEU A 363 24.50 73.81 30.97
C LEU A 363 23.63 74.88 31.65
N TYR A 364 22.31 74.71 31.74
CA TYR A 364 21.44 75.61 32.50
C TYR A 364 21.73 75.57 34.01
N GLU A 365 21.96 74.39 34.58
CA GLU A 365 22.33 74.21 35.98
C GLU A 365 23.65 74.96 36.27
N ASN A 366 24.68 74.75 35.46
CA ASN A 366 25.97 75.43 35.56
C ASN A 366 25.85 76.95 35.40
N GLN A 367 25.10 77.45 34.42
CA GLN A 367 24.81 78.89 34.28
C GLN A 367 24.09 79.46 35.52
N SER A 368 23.14 78.72 36.09
CA SER A 368 22.43 79.15 37.31
C SER A 368 23.34 79.19 38.54
N VAL A 369 24.38 78.34 38.60
CA VAL A 369 25.40 78.37 39.65
C VAL A 369 26.34 79.56 39.45
N GLN A 370 26.87 79.75 38.23
CA GLN A 370 27.72 80.90 37.89
C GLN A 370 27.02 82.25 38.13
N LEU A 371 25.72 82.35 37.84
CA LEU A 371 24.92 83.56 38.10
C LEU A 371 24.73 83.79 39.62
N ARG A 372 24.55 82.72 40.41
CA ARG A 372 24.54 82.80 41.89
C ARG A 372 25.91 83.22 42.43
N GLU A 373 27.00 82.72 41.85
CA GLU A 373 28.37 83.11 42.20
C GLU A 373 28.64 84.59 41.90
N LYS A 374 28.29 85.06 40.69
CA LYS A 374 28.41 86.49 40.33
C LYS A 374 27.56 87.38 41.24
N ASN A 375 26.36 86.95 41.63
CA ASN A 375 25.53 87.73 42.55
C ASN A 375 26.14 87.81 43.96
N ARG A 376 26.76 86.73 44.47
CA ARG A 376 27.56 86.77 45.72
C ARG A 376 28.75 87.71 45.60
N GLN A 377 29.51 87.62 44.51
CA GLN A 377 30.66 88.50 44.25
C GLN A 377 30.24 89.97 44.15
N MET A 378 29.14 90.28 43.46
CA MET A 378 28.58 91.63 43.37
C MET A 378 28.12 92.17 44.74
N GLN A 379 27.50 91.32 45.58
CA GLN A 379 27.12 91.71 46.94
C GLN A 379 28.34 91.94 47.85
N ALA A 380 29.39 91.13 47.71
CA ALA A 380 30.64 91.34 48.42
C ALA A 380 31.34 92.63 47.97
N LEU A 381 31.39 92.88 46.66
CA LEU A 381 31.96 94.10 46.09
C LEU A 381 31.20 95.35 46.55
N LYS A 382 29.86 95.35 46.55
CA LYS A 382 29.05 96.46 47.09
C LYS A 382 29.26 96.73 48.58
N ARG A 383 29.57 95.71 49.37
CA ARG A 383 29.95 95.89 50.79
C ARG A 383 31.33 96.55 50.91
N MET A 384 32.27 96.21 50.04
CA MET A 384 33.60 96.84 50.00
C MET A 384 33.54 98.27 49.45
N GLU A 385 32.69 98.55 48.46
CA GLU A 385 32.39 99.91 47.99
C GLU A 385 31.83 100.77 49.13
N TYR A 386 30.83 100.27 49.89
CA TYR A 386 30.28 100.99 51.02
C TYR A 386 31.28 101.17 52.18
N ALA A 387 32.12 100.18 52.45
CA ALA A 387 33.21 100.31 53.42
C ALA A 387 34.25 101.37 52.96
N LEU A 388 34.52 101.45 51.66
CA LEU A 388 35.38 102.48 51.07
C LEU A 388 34.76 103.87 51.20
N THR A 389 33.47 104.05 50.88
CA THR A 389 32.81 105.37 51.00
C THR A 389 32.81 105.85 52.45
N MET A 390 32.43 104.98 53.40
CA MET A 390 32.53 105.27 54.84
C MET A 390 33.95 105.64 55.27
N ALA A 391 34.98 104.95 54.78
CA ALA A 391 36.37 105.29 55.06
C ALA A 391 36.80 106.64 54.44
N THR A 392 36.31 106.99 53.23
CA THR A 392 36.58 108.29 52.61
C THR A 392 35.82 109.44 53.29
N GLU A 393 34.60 109.21 53.78
CA GLU A 393 33.84 110.18 54.57
C GLU A 393 34.51 110.42 55.93
N GLN A 394 35.00 109.37 56.60
CA GLN A 394 35.82 109.48 57.81
C GLN A 394 37.13 110.23 57.55
N LEU A 395 37.80 109.98 56.41
CA LEU A 395 39.00 110.72 56.01
C LEU A 395 38.70 112.21 55.77
N GLN A 396 37.61 112.54 55.07
CA GLN A 396 37.17 113.92 54.84
C GLN A 396 36.79 114.62 56.15
N HIS A 397 36.13 113.91 57.08
CA HIS A 397 35.82 114.43 58.40
C HIS A 397 37.09 114.71 59.23
N MET A 398 38.08 113.80 59.22
CA MET A 398 39.39 114.06 59.83
C MET A 398 40.14 115.20 59.15
N GLN A 399 40.01 115.38 57.83
CA GLN A 399 40.57 116.53 57.11
C GLN A 399 39.87 117.85 57.48
N SER A 400 38.55 117.85 57.74
CA SER A 400 37.84 119.01 58.29
C SER A 400 38.36 119.35 59.68
N ILE A 401 38.45 118.36 60.58
CA ILE A 401 38.99 118.55 61.94
C ILE A 401 40.45 119.02 61.90
N TYR A 402 41.28 118.49 60.99
CA TYR A 402 42.64 118.95 60.76
C TYR A 402 42.68 120.42 60.30
N ASN A 403 41.82 120.81 59.37
CA ASN A 403 41.73 122.20 58.89
C ASN A 403 41.19 123.15 59.96
N GLU A 404 40.27 122.70 60.82
CA GLU A 404 39.77 123.45 61.99
C GLU A 404 40.86 123.61 63.05
N LEU A 405 41.63 122.56 63.34
CA LEU A 405 42.79 122.61 64.23
C LEU A 405 43.91 123.50 63.65
N GLN A 406 44.15 123.45 62.34
CA GLN A 406 45.11 124.32 61.64
C GLN A 406 44.65 125.78 61.73
N ALA A 407 43.38 126.07 61.48
CA ALA A 407 42.82 127.42 61.64
C ALA A 407 42.87 127.93 63.10
N GLN A 408 42.74 127.04 64.08
CA GLN A 408 42.97 127.36 65.49
C GLN A 408 44.45 127.57 65.82
N LEU A 409 45.37 126.85 65.15
CA LEU A 409 46.82 127.03 65.27
C LEU A 409 47.27 128.38 64.71
N ASP A 410 46.78 128.74 63.52
CA ASP A 410 47.10 129.99 62.81
C ASP A 410 46.43 131.23 63.45
N ALA A 411 45.48 131.04 64.37
CA ALA A 411 44.83 132.10 65.14
C ALA A 411 45.57 132.48 66.45
N VAL A 412 46.65 131.79 66.84
CA VAL A 412 47.38 132.06 68.09
C VAL A 412 48.70 132.78 67.82
N PRO A 413 48.86 134.06 68.23
CA PRO A 413 50.11 134.79 68.03
C PRO A 413 51.21 134.32 69.00
N LYS A 414 52.39 134.03 68.45
CA LYS A 414 53.59 133.65 69.23
C LYS A 414 54.02 134.76 70.19
N ARG A 415 54.33 134.38 71.45
CA ARG A 415 55.08 135.20 72.41
C ARG A 415 56.00 134.34 73.28
N GLU A 416 57.26 134.29 72.90
CA GLU A 416 58.42 134.09 73.78
C GLU A 416 58.67 135.43 74.53
N ASP A 417 59.23 135.51 75.74
CA ASP A 417 59.42 134.49 76.79
C ASP A 417 59.68 135.19 78.15
N SER A 418 59.25 134.58 79.27
CA SER A 418 59.70 134.75 80.69
C SER A 418 58.57 134.28 81.62
N ILE A 419 58.72 133.37 82.59
CA ILE A 419 59.86 132.92 83.42
C ILE A 419 60.29 133.93 84.49
N GLN A 420 59.45 134.09 85.53
CA GLN A 420 59.83 134.09 86.97
C GLN A 420 58.55 134.14 87.85
N GLN A 421 58.59 133.52 89.04
CA GLN A 421 57.47 133.31 90.01
C GLN A 421 56.59 132.04 89.86
N ARG A 422 57.24 130.86 89.79
CA ARG A 422 56.66 129.58 90.29
C ARG A 422 57.62 128.86 91.25
N MET A 423 58.00 129.52 92.34
CA MET A 423 58.73 128.88 93.45
C MET A 423 58.21 129.23 94.85
N GLU A 424 57.07 129.90 94.95
CA GLU A 424 56.33 130.09 96.21
C GLU A 424 55.13 129.13 96.26
N LEU A 425 55.46 127.84 96.18
CA LEU A 425 54.57 126.76 96.57
C LEU A 425 54.39 126.74 98.10
N GLN A 426 53.19 126.36 98.53
CA GLN A 426 53.02 125.55 99.75
C GLN A 426 53.53 126.16 101.08
N LYS A 427 53.23 127.43 101.38
CA LYS A 427 53.50 128.02 102.72
C LYS A 427 52.38 128.82 103.40
N GLU A 428 51.31 129.23 102.71
CA GLU A 428 50.28 130.12 103.28
C GLU A 428 48.85 129.53 103.29
N VAL A 429 48.73 128.21 103.49
CA VAL A 429 47.43 127.52 103.70
C VAL A 429 47.32 126.90 105.10
N ASP A 430 48.45 126.62 105.77
CA ASP A 430 48.50 125.99 107.11
C ASP A 430 48.86 126.97 108.25
N THR A 431 48.56 128.27 108.07
CA THR A 431 48.67 129.26 109.16
C THR A 431 47.31 129.85 109.54
N LEU A 432 46.91 129.58 110.78
CA LEU A 432 45.93 130.33 111.57
C LEU A 432 44.45 130.20 111.18
N LYS A 433 43.96 128.95 111.17
CA LYS A 433 42.54 128.62 111.41
C LYS A 433 42.12 128.84 112.87
N VAL A 434 42.64 129.87 113.54
CA VAL A 434 42.52 130.15 114.99
C VAL A 434 42.43 131.66 115.25
N SER A 435 41.35 132.31 114.82
CA SER A 435 41.10 133.72 115.15
C SER A 435 39.62 134.13 115.14
N PHE A 436 38.71 133.30 115.66
CA PHE A 436 37.44 133.83 116.19
C PHE A 436 36.82 132.98 117.31
N GLU A 437 37.13 133.34 118.56
CA GLU A 437 36.16 133.24 119.64
C GLU A 437 36.39 134.42 120.60
N LYS A 438 35.30 135.11 121.01
CA LYS A 438 35.24 136.27 121.94
C LYS A 438 35.70 137.62 121.33
N GLN A 439 35.04 138.77 121.57
CA GLN A 439 33.91 139.08 122.49
C GLN A 439 33.16 140.41 122.16
N LEU A 440 31.84 140.47 122.44
CA LEU A 440 30.96 141.65 122.75
C LEU A 440 30.68 142.69 121.62
N SER A 441 29.61 143.49 121.59
CA SER A 441 28.49 143.90 122.52
C SER A 441 27.13 144.00 121.74
N VAL A 442 25.86 143.98 122.24
CA VAL A 442 25.11 144.19 123.53
C VAL A 442 24.23 145.48 123.54
N ALA A 443 23.09 145.45 124.28
CA ALA A 443 21.95 146.42 124.47
C ALA A 443 20.71 146.24 123.54
N GLU A 444 19.41 146.17 123.96
CA GLU A 444 18.57 146.71 125.08
C GLU A 444 17.89 148.08 124.76
N GLU A 445 16.62 148.40 125.08
CA GLU A 445 15.44 147.58 125.49
C GLU A 445 14.05 148.31 125.22
N GLU A 446 13.00 148.04 126.00
CA GLU A 446 11.55 148.30 125.72
C GLU A 446 11.06 149.78 125.63
N SER A 447 9.90 150.09 125.01
CA SER A 447 8.57 150.04 125.67
C SER A 447 7.38 150.47 124.76
N GLN A 448 6.13 150.42 125.29
CA GLN A 448 4.81 150.65 124.64
C GLN A 448 4.19 149.44 123.89
N LYS A 449 3.60 148.48 124.62
CA LYS A 449 3.18 147.16 124.06
C LYS A 449 1.69 146.77 124.15
N ASN A 450 0.82 147.59 124.78
CA ASN A 450 -0.53 147.16 125.21
C ASN A 450 -1.69 147.43 124.23
N GLN A 451 -1.43 147.75 122.95
CA GLN A 451 -2.50 147.87 121.93
C GLN A 451 -2.30 146.98 120.69
N GLN A 452 -1.15 146.33 120.53
CA GLN A 452 -0.80 145.57 119.31
C GLN A 452 -1.27 144.10 119.32
N CYS A 453 -1.59 143.53 120.49
CA CYS A 453 -1.84 142.09 120.62
C CYS A 453 -3.08 141.57 119.87
N GLY A 454 -4.08 142.41 119.60
CA GLY A 454 -5.30 141.98 118.88
C GLY A 454 -5.03 141.59 117.43
N MET A 455 -4.36 142.45 116.66
CA MET A 455 -4.13 142.27 115.23
C MET A 455 -3.28 141.04 114.89
N ILE A 456 -2.42 140.61 115.81
CA ILE A 456 -1.55 139.44 115.64
C ILE A 456 -2.38 138.14 115.61
N GLN A 457 -3.51 138.08 116.32
CA GLN A 457 -4.26 136.83 116.49
C GLN A 457 -5.11 136.47 115.27
N ASP A 458 -5.66 137.46 114.56
CA ASP A 458 -6.35 137.24 113.28
C ASP A 458 -5.39 136.81 112.16
N LEU A 459 -4.22 137.47 112.05
CA LEU A 459 -3.18 137.13 111.07
C LEU A 459 -2.67 135.67 111.24
N LEU A 460 -2.62 135.16 112.47
CA LEU A 460 -2.29 133.75 112.72
C LEU A 460 -3.37 132.77 112.24
N ARG A 461 -4.64 133.15 112.26
CA ARG A 461 -5.74 132.32 111.72
C ARG A 461 -5.64 132.22 110.20
N GLU A 462 -5.44 133.34 109.51
CA GLU A 462 -5.26 133.40 108.05
C GLU A 462 -3.98 132.68 107.60
N SER A 463 -2.89 132.82 108.35
CA SER A 463 -1.64 132.08 108.10
C SER A 463 -1.80 130.56 108.22
N ASN A 464 -2.75 130.07 109.03
CA ASN A 464 -3.04 128.64 109.16
C ASN A 464 -3.92 128.14 108.00
N SER A 465 -5.00 128.84 107.63
CA SER A 465 -5.86 128.42 106.51
C SER A 465 -5.11 128.38 105.18
N LEU A 466 -4.26 129.38 104.90
CA LEU A 466 -3.39 129.38 103.71
C LEU A 466 -2.38 128.20 103.72
N ARG A 467 -2.01 127.70 104.90
CA ARG A 467 -1.14 126.52 105.05
C ARG A 467 -1.86 125.21 104.74
N GLU A 468 -3.14 125.12 105.13
CA GLU A 468 -4.02 123.99 104.79
C GLU A 468 -4.33 123.97 103.29
N GLU A 469 -4.62 125.12 102.67
CA GLU A 469 -4.77 125.25 101.21
C GLU A 469 -3.49 124.82 100.47
N LEU A 470 -2.32 125.29 100.89
CA LEU A 470 -1.03 124.87 100.31
C LEU A 470 -0.76 123.36 100.51
N HIS A 471 -1.19 122.77 101.62
CA HIS A 471 -1.10 121.32 101.84
C HIS A 471 -2.02 120.56 100.88
N ASN A 472 -3.29 120.97 100.77
CA ASN A 472 -4.27 120.37 99.87
C ASN A 472 -3.84 120.47 98.40
N LEU A 473 -3.27 121.61 97.99
CA LEU A 473 -2.70 121.81 96.64
C LEU A 473 -1.48 120.91 96.39
N ARG A 474 -0.60 120.68 97.39
CA ARG A 474 0.49 119.71 97.28
C ARG A 474 -0.03 118.28 97.12
N CYS A 475 -1.00 117.87 97.93
CA CYS A 475 -1.60 116.53 97.86
C CYS A 475 -2.29 116.29 96.50
N LEU A 476 -3.07 117.26 96.00
CA LEU A 476 -3.65 117.20 94.65
C LEU A 476 -2.57 117.13 93.55
N THR A 477 -1.48 117.90 93.69
CA THR A 477 -0.35 117.87 92.74
C THR A 477 0.32 116.51 92.72
N GLN A 478 0.53 115.89 93.88
CA GLN A 478 1.12 114.55 93.99
C GLN A 478 0.18 113.47 93.43
N ILE A 479 -1.11 113.47 93.76
CA ILE A 479 -2.10 112.54 93.18
C ILE A 479 -2.12 112.67 91.65
N LYS A 480 -2.04 113.89 91.10
CA LYS A 480 -1.94 114.09 89.65
C LYS A 480 -0.56 113.76 89.06
N ALA A 481 0.51 113.65 89.84
CA ALA A 481 1.77 113.07 89.40
C ALA A 481 1.68 111.54 89.34
N GLU A 482 1.11 110.92 90.38
CA GLU A 482 0.91 109.48 90.50
C GLU A 482 -0.08 108.93 89.45
N GLU A 483 -1.19 109.63 89.18
CA GLU A 483 -2.09 109.31 88.06
C GLU A 483 -1.38 109.29 86.70
N ARG A 484 -0.51 110.27 86.44
CA ARG A 484 0.27 110.33 85.19
C ARG A 484 1.28 109.18 85.13
N GLY A 485 1.97 108.91 86.24
CA GLY A 485 2.89 107.78 86.37
C GLY A 485 2.22 106.42 86.25
N GLN A 486 0.97 106.26 86.69
CA GLN A 486 0.18 105.06 86.47
C GLN A 486 -0.26 104.93 85.00
N LYS A 487 -0.89 105.97 84.43
CA LYS A 487 -1.34 105.99 83.03
C LYS A 487 -0.19 105.75 82.04
N HIS A 488 1.01 106.28 82.30
CA HIS A 488 2.19 105.98 81.49
C HIS A 488 2.65 104.52 81.61
N ARG A 489 2.61 103.92 82.81
CA ARG A 489 2.89 102.47 82.99
C ARG A 489 1.81 101.58 82.38
N GLU A 490 0.57 102.03 82.28
CA GLU A 490 -0.51 101.32 81.58
C GLU A 490 -0.35 101.42 80.06
N LEU A 491 -0.03 102.61 79.53
CA LEU A 491 0.31 102.84 78.13
C LEU A 491 1.50 102.00 77.68
N LEU A 492 2.62 102.00 78.43
CA LEU A 492 3.80 101.17 78.11
C LEU A 492 3.47 99.67 78.08
N ARG A 493 2.62 99.18 79.00
CA ARG A 493 2.18 97.78 78.99
C ARG A 493 1.27 97.47 77.79
N ALA A 494 0.40 98.39 77.40
CA ALA A 494 -0.42 98.24 76.20
C ALA A 494 0.42 98.28 74.91
N GLU A 495 1.44 99.14 74.84
CA GLU A 495 2.39 99.20 73.73
C GLU A 495 3.21 97.90 73.62
N GLN A 496 3.72 97.37 74.74
CA GLN A 496 4.43 96.09 74.77
C GLN A 496 3.55 94.92 74.32
N LEU A 497 2.30 94.86 74.79
CA LEU A 497 1.33 93.85 74.34
C LEU A 497 0.99 93.97 72.85
N ASN A 498 0.82 95.20 72.34
CA ASN A 498 0.56 95.45 70.92
C ASN A 498 1.77 95.04 70.06
N GLN A 499 3.00 95.36 70.48
CA GLN A 499 4.23 94.89 69.82
C GLN A 499 4.34 93.36 69.80
N HIS A 500 3.94 92.68 70.89
CA HIS A 500 3.95 91.22 70.95
C HIS A 500 2.89 90.61 70.01
N ILE A 501 1.64 91.10 70.04
CA ILE A 501 0.57 90.67 69.13
C ILE A 501 0.95 90.90 67.66
N GLN A 502 1.62 92.02 67.34
CA GLN A 502 2.15 92.25 66.00
C GLN A 502 3.27 91.27 65.61
N HIS A 503 4.06 90.77 66.56
CA HIS A 503 5.07 89.74 66.29
C HIS A 503 4.38 88.40 66.00
N GLU A 504 3.45 87.97 66.86
CA GLU A 504 2.67 86.74 66.66
C GLU A 504 1.90 86.76 65.34
N LEU A 505 1.30 87.89 64.97
CA LEU A 505 0.55 88.04 63.73
C LEU A 505 1.46 87.85 62.50
N ARG A 506 2.66 88.46 62.50
CA ARG A 506 3.67 88.25 61.44
C ARG A 506 4.14 86.79 61.39
N GLU A 507 4.32 86.12 62.53
CA GLU A 507 4.62 84.68 62.55
C GLU A 507 3.47 83.87 61.92
N LYS A 508 2.21 84.17 62.23
CA LYS A 508 1.07 83.48 61.61
C LYS A 508 0.98 83.76 60.11
N GLU A 509 1.26 84.99 59.66
CA GLU A 509 1.34 85.34 58.24
C GLU A 509 2.43 84.54 57.50
N LEU A 510 3.62 84.39 58.09
CA LEU A 510 4.70 83.56 57.54
C LEU A 510 4.28 82.08 57.46
N ILE A 511 3.65 81.55 58.51
CA ILE A 511 3.12 80.17 58.54
C ILE A 511 2.04 79.98 57.47
N ILE A 512 1.12 80.92 57.31
CA ILE A 512 0.05 80.89 56.29
C ILE A 512 0.66 80.97 54.88
N MET A 513 1.66 81.82 54.66
CA MET A 513 2.40 81.89 53.40
C MET A 513 3.04 80.54 53.05
N ASP A 514 3.67 79.86 54.01
CA ASP A 514 4.33 78.58 53.75
C ASP A 514 3.34 77.42 53.55
N HIS A 515 2.20 77.43 54.25
CA HIS A 515 1.08 76.52 53.96
C HIS A 515 0.49 76.78 52.56
N ASN A 516 0.40 78.03 52.13
CA ASN A 516 -0.06 78.38 50.78
C ASN A 516 0.94 77.95 49.70
N LYS A 517 2.26 78.09 49.92
CA LYS A 517 3.30 77.53 49.04
C LYS A 517 3.15 76.01 48.93
N LEU A 518 2.97 75.32 50.07
CA LEU A 518 2.78 73.87 50.11
C LEU A 518 1.50 73.45 49.37
N ASN A 519 0.37 74.14 49.57
CA ASN A 519 -0.88 73.89 48.87
C ASN A 519 -0.72 74.06 47.36
N ILE A 520 -0.07 75.13 46.89
CA ILE A 520 0.25 75.34 45.47
C ILE A 520 1.14 74.20 44.91
N MET A 521 2.12 73.70 45.67
CA MET A 521 2.93 72.54 45.25
C MET A 521 2.10 71.25 45.19
N LEU A 522 1.22 71.01 46.16
CA LEU A 522 0.33 69.84 46.18
C LEU A 522 -0.68 69.88 45.03
N GLN A 523 -1.30 71.03 44.75
CA GLN A 523 -2.19 71.22 43.59
C GLN A 523 -1.47 70.98 42.26
N ARG A 524 -0.23 71.48 42.11
CA ARG A 524 0.61 71.20 40.93
C ARG A 524 0.89 69.69 40.80
N ARG A 525 1.20 69.01 41.91
CA ARG A 525 1.46 67.56 41.94
C ARG A 525 0.20 66.73 41.63
N ILE A 526 -0.96 67.16 42.12
CA ILE A 526 -2.27 66.55 41.78
C ILE A 526 -2.58 66.74 40.29
N SER A 527 -2.34 67.93 39.72
CA SER A 527 -2.51 68.18 38.28
C SER A 527 -1.54 67.34 37.43
N GLN A 528 -0.31 67.13 37.89
CA GLN A 528 0.65 66.21 37.26
C GLN A 528 0.15 64.75 37.31
N TYR A 529 -0.34 64.27 38.45
CA TYR A 529 -0.91 62.92 38.55
C TYR A 529 -2.18 62.74 37.71
N SER A 530 -3.07 63.74 37.63
CA SER A 530 -4.23 63.71 36.72
C SER A 530 -3.78 63.46 35.29
N LYS A 531 -2.85 64.29 34.77
CA LYS A 531 -2.33 64.15 33.40
C LYS A 531 -1.69 62.79 33.13
N LEU A 532 -1.01 62.22 34.12
CA LEU A 532 -0.47 60.85 34.02
C LEU A 532 -1.59 59.81 33.93
N CYS A 533 -2.62 59.89 34.78
CA CYS A 533 -3.82 59.05 34.68
C CYS A 533 -4.53 59.20 33.33
N ASP A 534 -4.63 60.43 32.79
CA ASP A 534 -5.23 60.72 31.50
C ASP A 534 -4.43 60.03 30.36
N THR A 535 -3.09 60.14 30.37
CA THR A 535 -2.23 59.43 29.39
C THR A 535 -2.34 57.90 29.51
N ILE A 536 -2.41 57.35 30.72
CA ILE A 536 -2.59 55.91 30.96
C ILE A 536 -3.97 55.44 30.46
N MET A 537 -5.01 56.28 30.59
CA MET A 537 -6.34 56.00 30.05
C MET A 537 -6.36 56.05 28.52
N GLU A 538 -5.66 56.99 27.88
CA GLU A 538 -5.47 56.96 26.43
C GLU A 538 -4.74 55.70 25.95
N GLU A 539 -3.65 55.31 26.62
CA GLU A 539 -2.90 54.08 26.32
C GLU A 539 -3.78 52.85 26.49
N LYS A 540 -4.54 52.76 27.58
CA LYS A 540 -5.54 51.71 27.79
C LYS A 540 -6.57 51.66 26.66
N ILE A 541 -7.04 52.79 26.15
CA ILE A 541 -7.95 52.86 25.00
C ILE A 541 -7.25 52.39 23.71
N LYS A 542 -5.98 52.77 23.49
CA LYS A 542 -5.15 52.29 22.36
C LYS A 542 -4.99 50.76 22.42
N TYR A 543 -4.65 50.19 23.58
CA TYR A 543 -4.56 48.75 23.79
C TYR A 543 -5.90 48.01 23.63
N ILE A 544 -7.02 48.59 24.08
CA ILE A 544 -8.36 47.99 23.86
C ILE A 544 -8.68 47.93 22.36
N LYS A 545 -8.40 49.00 21.61
CA LYS A 545 -8.58 49.02 20.14
C LYS A 545 -7.69 48.00 19.43
N LEU A 546 -6.41 47.93 19.79
CA LEU A 546 -5.48 46.92 19.25
C LEU A 546 -5.94 45.49 19.57
N LYS A 547 -6.42 45.23 20.80
CA LYS A 547 -7.01 43.93 21.17
C LYS A 547 -8.28 43.60 20.40
N GLN A 548 -9.12 44.59 20.12
CA GLN A 548 -10.33 44.40 19.30
C GLN A 548 -9.95 44.01 17.87
N ILE A 549 -9.04 44.76 17.24
CA ILE A 549 -8.54 44.48 15.88
C ILE A 549 -7.90 43.09 15.82
N ALA A 550 -7.04 42.74 16.79
CA ALA A 550 -6.41 41.42 16.86
C ALA A 550 -7.43 40.28 17.09
N SER A 551 -8.53 40.53 17.80
CA SER A 551 -9.63 39.57 17.93
C SER A 551 -10.39 39.39 16.60
N GLN A 552 -10.61 40.48 15.86
CA GLN A 552 -11.29 40.46 14.56
C GLN A 552 -10.47 39.74 13.50
N THR A 553 -9.18 40.06 13.36
CA THR A 553 -8.29 39.35 12.43
C THR A 553 -8.09 37.88 12.83
N PHE A 554 -8.12 37.55 14.13
CA PHE A 554 -8.14 36.15 14.57
C PHE A 554 -9.41 35.42 14.12
N THR A 555 -10.59 36.03 14.19
CA THR A 555 -11.83 35.42 13.67
C THR A 555 -11.80 35.29 12.15
N GLU A 556 -11.34 36.30 11.41
CA GLU A 556 -11.19 36.26 9.95
C GLU A 556 -10.24 35.14 9.51
N LEU A 557 -9.08 35.02 10.15
CA LEU A 557 -8.12 33.94 9.88
C LEU A 557 -8.69 32.56 10.25
N THR A 558 -9.47 32.47 11.33
CA THR A 558 -10.14 31.22 11.72
C THR A 558 -11.22 30.80 10.70
N GLU A 559 -11.90 31.75 10.08
CA GLU A 559 -12.85 31.48 8.99
C GLU A 559 -12.13 31.08 7.69
N GLN A 560 -11.03 31.76 7.34
CA GLN A 560 -10.17 31.37 6.21
C GLN A 560 -9.62 29.94 6.37
N VAL A 561 -9.16 29.56 7.57
CA VAL A 561 -8.72 28.19 7.86
C VAL A 561 -9.85 27.18 7.62
N LYS A 562 -11.07 27.45 8.10
CA LYS A 562 -12.24 26.57 7.85
C LYS A 562 -12.59 26.46 6.37
N VAL A 563 -12.46 27.54 5.59
CA VAL A 563 -12.66 27.49 4.13
C VAL A 563 -11.61 26.57 3.48
N LEU A 564 -10.33 26.72 3.84
CA LEU A 564 -9.25 25.87 3.36
C LEU A 564 -9.38 24.40 3.81
N GLU A 565 -9.93 24.14 5.00
CA GLU A 565 -10.25 22.79 5.47
C GLU A 565 -11.37 22.14 4.63
N ASN A 566 -12.44 22.89 4.35
CA ASN A 566 -13.51 22.44 3.44
C ASN A 566 -12.98 22.19 2.01
N GLU A 567 -12.13 23.08 1.48
CA GLU A 567 -11.48 22.88 0.18
C GLU A 567 -10.58 21.64 0.18
N MET A 568 -9.78 21.42 1.23
CA MET A 568 -8.98 20.20 1.38
C MET A 568 -9.85 18.94 1.42
N GLU A 569 -11.00 18.96 2.10
CA GLU A 569 -11.92 17.81 2.12
C GLU A 569 -12.59 17.57 0.76
N ILE A 570 -13.01 18.63 0.07
CA ILE A 570 -13.50 18.55 -1.32
C ILE A 570 -12.42 17.92 -2.22
N GLN A 571 -11.18 18.40 -2.16
CA GLN A 571 -10.06 17.84 -2.96
C GLN A 571 -9.76 16.39 -2.58
N ARG A 572 -9.76 16.02 -1.30
CA ARG A 572 -9.63 14.61 -0.84
C ARG A 572 -10.75 13.74 -1.43
N SER A 573 -11.99 14.22 -1.43
CA SER A 573 -13.13 13.49 -2.02
C SER A 573 -12.97 13.29 -3.54
N ILE A 574 -12.45 14.30 -4.25
CA ILE A 574 -12.16 14.24 -5.69
C ILE A 574 -11.05 13.21 -5.95
N VAL A 575 -9.94 13.24 -5.20
CA VAL A 575 -8.85 12.27 -5.30
C VAL A 575 -9.36 10.85 -5.07
N ILE A 576 -10.10 10.59 -3.99
CA ILE A 576 -10.69 9.27 -3.69
C ILE A 576 -11.60 8.79 -4.83
N ASN A 577 -12.40 9.68 -5.43
CA ASN A 577 -13.27 9.32 -6.56
C ASN A 577 -12.51 9.11 -7.88
N LYS A 578 -11.39 9.82 -8.10
CA LYS A 578 -10.46 9.55 -9.21
C LYS A 578 -9.75 8.20 -9.00
N ASP A 579 -9.28 7.87 -7.81
CA ASP A 579 -8.65 6.58 -7.49
C ASP A 579 -9.63 5.41 -7.62
N ARG A 580 -10.88 5.56 -7.16
CA ARG A 580 -11.99 4.62 -7.44
C ARG A 580 -12.26 4.45 -8.93
N SER A 581 -11.97 5.45 -9.75
CA SER A 581 -12.09 5.38 -11.22
C SER A 581 -10.87 4.72 -11.87
N HIS A 582 -9.64 5.06 -11.44
CA HIS A 582 -8.40 4.46 -11.92
C HIS A 582 -8.27 2.99 -11.53
N THR A 583 -8.72 2.58 -10.34
CA THR A 583 -8.81 1.17 -9.93
C THR A 583 -9.80 0.39 -10.81
N LYS A 584 -11.02 0.92 -11.04
CA LYS A 584 -11.98 0.33 -11.98
C LYS A 584 -11.40 0.19 -13.41
N ALA A 585 -10.71 1.22 -13.91
CA ALA A 585 -10.06 1.18 -15.22
C ALA A 585 -8.93 0.15 -15.29
N ARG A 586 -8.07 0.08 -14.27
CA ARG A 586 -6.98 -0.90 -14.12
C ARG A 586 -7.49 -2.34 -14.05
N MET A 587 -8.62 -2.58 -13.38
CA MET A 587 -9.28 -3.89 -13.36
C MET A 587 -9.86 -4.27 -14.73
N LYS A 588 -10.50 -3.33 -15.43
CA LYS A 588 -10.96 -3.54 -16.83
C LYS A 588 -9.79 -3.86 -17.77
N LEU A 589 -8.66 -3.16 -17.65
CA LEU A 589 -7.45 -3.41 -18.46
C LEU A 589 -6.81 -4.77 -18.14
N SER A 590 -6.74 -5.15 -16.85
CA SER A 590 -6.27 -6.48 -16.41
C SER A 590 -7.12 -7.60 -17.01
N ASN A 591 -8.44 -7.47 -16.94
CA ASN A 591 -9.37 -8.44 -17.53
C ASN A 591 -9.27 -8.48 -19.07
N SER A 592 -9.10 -7.32 -19.71
CA SER A 592 -8.85 -7.24 -21.17
C SER A 592 -7.55 -7.93 -21.57
N SER A 593 -6.45 -7.78 -20.81
CA SER A 593 -5.22 -8.53 -21.09
C SER A 593 -5.43 -10.03 -20.90
N LYS A 594 -5.98 -10.47 -19.76
CA LYS A 594 -6.28 -11.89 -19.51
C LYS A 594 -7.14 -12.51 -20.61
N MET A 595 -8.10 -11.77 -21.18
CA MET A 595 -8.87 -12.22 -22.34
C MET A 595 -8.03 -12.26 -23.63
N ARG A 596 -7.24 -11.22 -23.92
CA ARG A 596 -6.31 -11.18 -25.07
C ARG A 596 -5.29 -12.31 -25.03
N ASP A 597 -4.80 -12.66 -23.85
CA ASP A 597 -3.78 -13.69 -23.65
C ASP A 597 -4.40 -15.10 -23.74
N LYS A 598 -5.66 -15.30 -23.30
CA LYS A 598 -6.47 -16.49 -23.66
C LYS A 598 -6.63 -16.62 -25.17
N LEU A 599 -7.13 -15.57 -25.84
CA LEU A 599 -7.33 -15.57 -27.29
C LEU A 599 -6.03 -15.82 -28.06
N ARG A 600 -4.90 -15.26 -27.63
CA ARG A 600 -3.58 -15.57 -28.18
C ARG A 600 -3.21 -17.04 -28.01
N ASN A 601 -3.46 -17.63 -26.84
CA ASN A 601 -3.20 -19.06 -26.61
C ASN A 601 -4.10 -19.93 -27.50
N ASP A 602 -5.37 -19.56 -27.70
CA ASP A 602 -6.31 -20.32 -28.52
C ASP A 602 -6.03 -20.18 -30.02
N ILE A 603 -5.69 -18.99 -30.50
CA ILE A 603 -5.11 -18.77 -31.84
C ILE A 603 -3.84 -19.62 -32.02
N SER A 604 -2.96 -19.70 -31.01
CA SER A 604 -1.75 -20.52 -31.09
C SER A 604 -2.06 -22.02 -31.18
N LYS A 605 -3.05 -22.51 -30.43
CA LYS A 605 -3.54 -23.90 -30.53
C LYS A 605 -4.11 -24.19 -31.92
N VAL A 606 -4.93 -23.28 -32.46
CA VAL A 606 -5.55 -23.42 -33.79
C VAL A 606 -4.48 -23.41 -34.89
N ALA A 607 -3.51 -22.49 -34.83
CA ALA A 607 -2.39 -22.45 -35.76
C ALA A 607 -1.51 -23.71 -35.69
N TRP A 608 -1.31 -24.29 -34.50
CA TRP A 608 -0.61 -25.56 -34.34
C TRP A 608 -1.40 -26.73 -34.95
N LYS A 609 -2.71 -26.84 -34.68
CA LYS A 609 -3.59 -27.85 -35.30
C LYS A 609 -3.63 -27.70 -36.83
N HIS A 610 -3.70 -26.48 -37.35
CA HIS A 610 -3.64 -26.23 -38.78
C HIS A 610 -2.32 -26.71 -39.38
N ARG A 611 -1.17 -26.41 -38.76
CA ARG A 611 0.13 -26.93 -39.21
C ARG A 611 0.17 -28.46 -39.20
N GLN A 612 -0.39 -29.11 -38.19
CA GLN A 612 -0.49 -30.58 -38.13
C GLN A 612 -1.34 -31.15 -39.28
N ILE A 613 -2.50 -30.56 -39.57
CA ILE A 613 -3.38 -30.98 -40.67
C ILE A 613 -2.73 -30.69 -42.04
N SER A 614 -2.05 -29.56 -42.20
CA SER A 614 -1.28 -29.26 -43.41
C SER A 614 -0.14 -30.26 -43.62
N GLN A 615 0.59 -30.62 -42.57
CA GLN A 615 1.64 -31.64 -42.63
C GLN A 615 1.06 -33.00 -43.05
N GLN A 616 -0.03 -33.44 -42.42
CA GLN A 616 -0.74 -34.67 -42.80
C GLN A 616 -1.22 -34.63 -44.26
N SER A 617 -1.75 -33.51 -44.74
CA SER A 617 -2.15 -33.34 -46.14
C SER A 617 -0.96 -33.44 -47.10
N GLU A 618 0.18 -32.84 -46.77
CA GLU A 618 1.41 -32.98 -47.57
C GLU A 618 1.98 -34.40 -47.55
N ASP A 619 1.91 -35.09 -46.41
CA ASP A 619 2.37 -36.47 -46.30
C ASP A 619 1.47 -37.41 -47.13
N SER A 620 0.14 -37.28 -47.04
CA SER A 620 -0.80 -38.03 -47.89
C SER A 620 -0.70 -37.67 -49.38
N LYS A 621 -0.39 -36.42 -49.76
CA LYS A 621 -0.08 -36.06 -51.17
C LYS A 621 1.13 -36.86 -51.68
N ARG A 622 2.19 -37.02 -50.87
CA ARG A 622 3.36 -37.82 -51.24
C ARG A 622 3.03 -39.30 -51.36
N GLU A 623 2.10 -39.82 -50.56
CA GLU A 623 1.59 -41.20 -50.69
C GLU A 623 0.79 -41.38 -51.98
N VAL A 624 -0.13 -40.46 -52.30
CA VAL A 624 -0.87 -40.47 -53.58
C VAL A 624 0.07 -40.42 -54.79
N VAL A 625 1.12 -39.58 -54.75
CA VAL A 625 2.13 -39.53 -55.83
C VAL A 625 2.89 -40.85 -55.98
N LYS A 626 3.27 -41.51 -54.88
CA LYS A 626 3.92 -42.84 -54.93
C LYS A 626 2.97 -43.91 -55.48
N LEU A 627 1.71 -43.89 -55.08
CA LEU A 627 0.70 -44.84 -55.58
C LEU A 627 0.44 -44.62 -57.08
N ALA A 628 0.33 -43.37 -57.54
CA ALA A 628 0.22 -43.05 -58.97
C ALA A 628 1.46 -43.51 -59.77
N GLN A 629 2.67 -43.35 -59.23
CA GLN A 629 3.89 -43.90 -59.85
C GLN A 629 3.87 -45.43 -59.92
N MET A 630 3.40 -46.11 -58.87
CA MET A 630 3.27 -47.57 -58.85
C MET A 630 2.20 -48.08 -59.84
N ILE A 631 1.06 -47.38 -59.95
CA ILE A 631 0.02 -47.66 -60.94
C ILE A 631 0.57 -47.50 -62.36
N ASN A 632 1.25 -46.38 -62.67
CA ASN A 632 1.87 -46.16 -63.99
C ASN A 632 2.86 -47.28 -64.37
N LEU A 633 3.64 -47.80 -63.40
CA LEU A 633 4.56 -48.93 -63.63
C LEU A 633 3.81 -50.25 -63.89
N GLN A 634 2.70 -50.49 -63.18
CA GLN A 634 1.84 -51.66 -63.42
C GLN A 634 1.10 -51.57 -64.76
N GLU A 635 0.60 -50.38 -65.15
CA GLU A 635 0.01 -50.13 -66.46
C GLU A 635 1.02 -50.36 -67.59
N GLN A 636 2.26 -49.90 -67.44
CA GLN A 636 3.34 -50.18 -68.39
C GLN A 636 3.61 -51.68 -68.53
N ALA A 637 3.71 -52.41 -67.41
CA ALA A 637 3.88 -53.87 -67.43
C ALA A 637 2.68 -54.60 -68.08
N LEU A 638 1.45 -54.15 -67.83
CA LEU A 638 0.25 -54.68 -68.49
C LEU A 638 0.25 -54.41 -70.00
N ILE A 639 0.68 -53.22 -70.44
CA ILE A 639 0.84 -52.88 -71.87
C ILE A 639 1.91 -53.76 -72.53
N GLU A 640 3.01 -54.07 -71.84
CA GLU A 640 4.04 -55.00 -72.34
C GLU A 640 3.52 -56.44 -72.41
N ILE A 641 2.80 -56.91 -71.39
CA ILE A 641 2.14 -58.22 -71.40
C ILE A 641 1.13 -58.33 -72.56
N ASN A 642 0.31 -57.30 -72.78
CA ASN A 642 -0.65 -57.29 -73.88
C ASN A 642 0.04 -57.33 -75.25
N LYS A 643 1.12 -56.57 -75.47
CA LYS A 643 1.93 -56.66 -76.71
C LYS A 643 2.56 -58.05 -76.90
N ASN A 644 3.01 -58.68 -75.82
CA ASN A 644 3.54 -60.05 -75.86
C ASN A 644 2.43 -61.07 -76.20
N GLN A 645 1.20 -60.87 -75.71
CA GLN A 645 0.03 -61.68 -76.09
C GLN A 645 -0.38 -61.44 -77.56
N GLU A 646 -0.44 -60.19 -78.02
CA GLU A 646 -0.72 -59.84 -79.42
C GLU A 646 0.28 -60.49 -80.39
N THR A 647 1.58 -60.39 -80.10
CA THR A 647 2.61 -61.03 -80.94
C THR A 647 2.58 -62.55 -80.87
N ALA A 648 2.19 -63.15 -79.74
CA ALA A 648 1.92 -64.59 -79.65
C ALA A 648 0.69 -65.01 -80.47
N ILE A 649 -0.39 -64.23 -80.45
CA ILE A 649 -1.60 -64.45 -81.27
C ILE A 649 -1.28 -64.29 -82.75
N GLN A 650 -0.50 -63.28 -83.15
CA GLN A 650 -0.03 -63.11 -84.52
C GLN A 650 0.79 -64.31 -85.00
N ARG A 651 1.75 -64.80 -84.20
CA ARG A 651 2.51 -66.02 -84.50
C ARG A 651 1.62 -67.27 -84.62
N ARG A 652 0.67 -67.44 -83.70
CA ARG A 652 -0.31 -68.54 -83.73
C ARG A 652 -1.16 -68.49 -85.01
N ASN A 653 -1.66 -67.31 -85.38
CA ASN A 653 -2.49 -67.13 -86.57
C ASN A 653 -1.69 -67.37 -87.84
N PHE A 654 -0.44 -66.91 -87.92
CA PHE A 654 0.47 -67.20 -89.03
C PHE A 654 0.73 -68.70 -89.18
N LEU A 655 1.06 -69.40 -88.09
CA LEU A 655 1.21 -70.86 -88.11
C LEU A 655 -0.09 -71.59 -88.49
N GLY A 656 -1.24 -71.07 -88.07
CA GLY A 656 -2.55 -71.60 -88.47
C GLY A 656 -2.81 -71.46 -89.97
N ILE A 657 -2.40 -70.35 -90.59
CA ILE A 657 -2.47 -70.16 -92.05
C ILE A 657 -1.54 -71.16 -92.75
N GLN A 658 -0.30 -71.31 -92.30
CA GLN A 658 0.64 -72.30 -92.88
C GLN A 658 0.13 -73.75 -92.75
N LEU A 659 -0.56 -74.10 -91.66
CA LEU A 659 -1.19 -75.41 -91.52
C LEU A 659 -2.33 -75.60 -92.52
N LEU A 660 -3.18 -74.59 -92.74
CA LEU A 660 -4.24 -74.65 -93.76
C LEU A 660 -3.67 -74.74 -95.19
N GLU A 661 -2.59 -74.01 -95.49
CA GLU A 661 -1.85 -74.14 -96.77
C GLU A 661 -1.30 -75.57 -96.95
N HIS A 662 -0.77 -76.19 -95.88
CA HIS A 662 -0.32 -77.59 -95.92
C HIS A 662 -1.47 -78.60 -96.04
N GLU A 663 -2.62 -78.35 -95.40
CA GLU A 663 -3.83 -79.17 -95.54
C GLU A 663 -4.42 -79.09 -96.96
N GLU A 664 -4.44 -77.90 -97.57
CA GLU A 664 -4.83 -77.74 -98.99
C GLU A 664 -3.87 -78.47 -99.92
N VAL A 665 -2.55 -78.39 -99.68
CA VAL A 665 -1.56 -79.17 -100.44
C VAL A 665 -1.79 -80.67 -100.26
N LEU A 666 -2.06 -81.16 -99.05
CA LEU A 666 -2.38 -82.57 -98.78
C LEU A 666 -3.66 -83.02 -99.49
N PHE A 667 -4.73 -82.23 -99.44
CA PHE A 667 -5.97 -82.49 -100.17
C PHE A 667 -5.73 -82.63 -101.68
N ASN A 668 -4.97 -81.71 -102.27
CA ASN A 668 -4.53 -81.75 -103.67
C ASN A 668 -3.65 -82.97 -104.01
N HIS A 669 -3.01 -83.62 -103.03
CA HIS A 669 -2.29 -84.88 -103.24
C HIS A 669 -3.23 -86.08 -103.16
N TYR A 670 -4.16 -86.12 -102.19
CA TYR A 670 -5.17 -87.17 -102.11
C TYR A 670 -6.06 -87.22 -103.36
N GLU A 671 -6.49 -86.08 -103.90
CA GLU A 671 -7.27 -86.04 -105.15
C GLU A 671 -6.48 -86.62 -106.33
N LYS A 672 -5.19 -86.32 -106.45
CA LYS A 672 -4.31 -86.89 -107.49
C LYS A 672 -4.13 -88.41 -107.32
N VAL A 673 -3.99 -88.91 -106.10
CA VAL A 673 -3.93 -90.36 -105.82
C VAL A 673 -5.24 -91.02 -106.22
N ASN A 674 -6.39 -90.47 -105.81
CA ASN A 674 -7.71 -91.00 -106.19
C ASN A 674 -7.91 -91.03 -107.72
N ILE A 675 -7.45 -90.01 -108.45
CA ILE A 675 -7.48 -89.98 -109.92
C ILE A 675 -6.56 -91.07 -110.52
N GLN A 676 -5.39 -91.32 -109.93
CA GLN A 676 -4.48 -92.38 -110.37
C GLN A 676 -5.05 -93.78 -110.07
N GLU A 677 -5.65 -94.02 -108.91
CA GLU A 677 -6.35 -95.27 -108.59
C GLU A 677 -7.55 -95.50 -109.53
N ALA A 678 -8.31 -94.46 -109.84
CA ALA A 678 -9.40 -94.48 -110.82
C ALA A 678 -8.93 -94.70 -112.28
N ALA A 679 -7.63 -94.51 -112.56
CA ALA A 679 -7.01 -94.86 -113.83
C ALA A 679 -6.46 -96.29 -113.83
N ILE A 680 -5.81 -96.72 -112.74
CA ILE A 680 -5.28 -98.08 -112.54
C ILE A 680 -6.42 -99.10 -112.57
N THR A 681 -7.52 -98.85 -111.86
CA THR A 681 -8.71 -99.73 -111.87
C THR A 681 -9.32 -99.89 -113.25
N LYS A 682 -9.40 -98.83 -114.06
CA LYS A 682 -9.82 -98.91 -115.47
C LYS A 682 -8.83 -99.71 -116.33
N GLY A 683 -7.53 -99.54 -116.10
CA GLY A 683 -6.48 -100.34 -116.73
C GLY A 683 -6.59 -101.83 -116.40
N ASN A 684 -6.83 -102.17 -115.14
CA ASN A 684 -7.02 -103.55 -114.70
C ASN A 684 -8.25 -104.19 -115.33
N VAL A 685 -9.39 -103.50 -115.38
CA VAL A 685 -10.60 -104.01 -116.07
C VAL A 685 -10.35 -104.22 -117.58
N ALA A 686 -9.58 -103.34 -118.22
CA ALA A 686 -9.19 -103.54 -119.62
C ALA A 686 -8.25 -104.75 -119.81
N LEU A 687 -7.33 -104.99 -118.87
CA LEU A 687 -6.47 -106.19 -118.86
C LEU A 687 -7.28 -107.47 -118.62
N GLU A 688 -8.22 -107.48 -117.66
CA GLU A 688 -9.10 -108.63 -117.39
C GLU A 688 -9.94 -109.02 -118.61
N MET A 689 -10.43 -108.05 -119.39
CA MET A 689 -11.10 -108.30 -120.66
C MET A 689 -10.14 -108.90 -121.70
N MET A 690 -8.95 -108.33 -121.88
CA MET A 690 -7.94 -108.86 -122.82
C MET A 690 -7.46 -110.27 -122.45
N GLU A 691 -7.27 -110.57 -121.17
CA GLU A 691 -6.99 -111.92 -120.71
C GLU A 691 -8.15 -112.87 -120.97
N LYS A 692 -9.40 -112.39 -120.86
CA LYS A 692 -10.58 -113.20 -121.19
C LYS A 692 -10.62 -113.52 -122.69
N GLU A 693 -10.39 -112.53 -123.55
CA GLU A 693 -10.26 -112.75 -125.00
C GLU A 693 -9.13 -113.74 -125.33
N MET A 694 -7.97 -113.64 -124.65
CA MET A 694 -6.90 -114.65 -124.76
C MET A 694 -7.35 -116.05 -124.33
N ARG A 695 -8.10 -116.17 -123.22
CA ARG A 695 -8.65 -117.46 -122.75
C ARG A 695 -9.66 -118.05 -123.74
N ASP A 696 -10.55 -117.23 -124.29
CA ASP A 696 -11.56 -117.65 -125.26
C ASP A 696 -10.91 -118.07 -126.61
N LEU A 697 -9.91 -117.32 -127.09
CA LEU A 697 -9.08 -117.71 -128.25
C LEU A 697 -8.29 -119.00 -127.99
N GLN A 698 -7.75 -119.19 -126.79
CA GLN A 698 -7.02 -120.41 -126.43
C GLN A 698 -7.93 -121.64 -126.39
N LEU A 699 -9.21 -121.48 -126.00
CA LEU A 699 -10.22 -122.54 -126.09
C LEU A 699 -10.54 -122.89 -127.56
N ALA A 700 -10.72 -121.89 -128.44
CA ALA A 700 -10.94 -122.12 -129.87
C ALA A 700 -9.77 -122.89 -130.51
N ILE A 701 -8.52 -122.50 -130.23
CA ILE A 701 -7.30 -123.20 -130.66
C ILE A 701 -7.28 -124.67 -130.19
N ASN A 702 -7.85 -124.97 -129.01
CA ASN A 702 -7.86 -126.32 -128.47
C ASN A 702 -8.97 -127.20 -129.07
N GLU A 703 -10.12 -126.64 -129.44
CA GLU A 703 -11.15 -127.37 -130.20
C GLU A 703 -10.67 -127.67 -131.63
N GLU A 704 -10.01 -126.74 -132.33
CA GLU A 704 -9.42 -127.00 -133.65
C GLU A 704 -8.37 -128.13 -133.61
N LYS A 705 -7.50 -128.16 -132.59
CA LYS A 705 -6.57 -129.29 -132.36
C LYS A 705 -7.32 -130.62 -132.19
N ARG A 706 -8.44 -130.63 -131.47
CA ARG A 706 -9.29 -131.82 -131.28
C ARG A 706 -9.94 -132.27 -132.60
N GLN A 707 -10.41 -131.35 -133.43
CA GLN A 707 -10.96 -131.67 -134.76
C GLN A 707 -9.88 -132.29 -135.67
N ILE A 708 -8.67 -131.74 -135.66
CA ILE A 708 -7.50 -132.30 -136.35
C ILE A 708 -7.20 -133.73 -135.87
N ASP A 709 -7.21 -133.98 -134.55
CA ASP A 709 -6.92 -135.31 -133.99
C ASP A 709 -8.04 -136.34 -134.19
N LEU A 710 -9.30 -135.90 -134.35
CA LEU A 710 -10.39 -136.74 -134.84
C LEU A 710 -10.15 -137.13 -136.30
N LYS A 711 -9.82 -136.18 -137.18
CA LYS A 711 -9.53 -136.44 -138.60
C LYS A 711 -8.34 -137.38 -138.80
N LYS A 712 -7.26 -137.24 -138.01
CA LYS A 712 -6.12 -138.19 -138.01
C LYS A 712 -6.55 -139.64 -137.70
N LYS A 713 -7.59 -139.86 -136.90
CA LYS A 713 -8.09 -141.20 -136.51
C LYS A 713 -8.98 -141.86 -137.57
N GLU A 714 -9.50 -141.12 -138.55
CA GLU A 714 -10.26 -141.68 -139.67
C GLU A 714 -9.34 -142.28 -140.75
N VAL A 715 -8.12 -141.76 -140.92
CA VAL A 715 -7.16 -142.16 -141.96
C VAL A 715 -6.82 -143.67 -141.97
N PRO A 716 -6.61 -144.35 -140.82
CA PRO A 716 -6.27 -145.77 -140.82
C PRO A 716 -7.41 -146.69 -141.28
N LEU A 717 -8.67 -146.25 -141.20
CA LEU A 717 -9.83 -147.06 -141.60
C LEU A 717 -10.00 -147.09 -143.13
N LYS A 718 -9.81 -145.96 -143.82
CA LYS A 718 -9.80 -145.92 -145.29
C LYS A 718 -8.67 -146.77 -145.89
N ARG A 719 -7.46 -146.68 -145.31
CA ARG A 719 -6.28 -147.45 -145.75
C ARG A 719 -6.45 -148.97 -145.64
N LYS A 720 -7.38 -149.48 -144.83
CA LYS A 720 -7.70 -150.92 -144.78
C LYS A 720 -8.51 -151.37 -146.01
N LEU A 721 -9.56 -150.62 -146.35
CA LEU A 721 -10.41 -150.89 -147.52
C LEU A 721 -9.64 -150.74 -148.85
N GLU A 722 -8.70 -149.80 -148.92
CA GLU A 722 -7.78 -149.65 -150.07
C GLU A 722 -6.77 -150.81 -150.17
N GLY A 723 -6.44 -151.48 -149.05
CA GLY A 723 -5.59 -152.67 -149.03
C GLY A 723 -6.27 -153.90 -149.64
N GLU A 724 -7.55 -154.13 -149.31
CA GLU A 724 -8.33 -155.27 -149.81
C GLU A 724 -8.54 -155.19 -151.34
N LEU A 725 -8.75 -153.99 -151.89
CA LEU A 725 -8.81 -153.78 -153.35
C LEU A 725 -7.45 -153.89 -154.05
N THR A 726 -6.34 -153.53 -153.38
CA THR A 726 -5.01 -153.59 -154.03
C THR A 726 -4.36 -154.97 -153.98
N MET A 727 -4.77 -155.86 -153.07
CA MET A 727 -4.43 -157.29 -153.14
C MET A 727 -4.92 -157.92 -154.46
N LEU A 728 -6.21 -157.71 -154.80
CA LEU A 728 -6.81 -158.20 -156.06
C LEU A 728 -6.23 -157.55 -157.33
N GLN A 729 -5.46 -156.46 -157.20
CA GLN A 729 -4.87 -155.73 -158.33
C GLN A 729 -3.36 -155.98 -158.49
N ILE A 730 -2.66 -156.48 -157.45
CA ILE A 730 -1.20 -156.71 -157.44
C ILE A 730 -0.83 -158.19 -157.15
N GLU A 731 -1.83 -159.07 -157.00
CA GLU A 731 -1.72 -160.40 -157.63
C GLU A 731 -1.48 -160.29 -159.15
N LEU A 732 -1.80 -159.13 -159.75
CA LEU A 732 -1.25 -158.68 -161.03
C LEU A 732 0.08 -157.92 -160.84
N SER A 733 1.11 -158.66 -160.38
CA SER A 733 2.57 -158.36 -160.34
C SER A 733 3.20 -157.46 -159.23
N GLU A 734 3.45 -158.06 -158.06
CA GLU A 734 4.72 -158.09 -157.26
C GLU A 734 5.55 -156.80 -156.89
N ALA A 735 5.73 -156.55 -155.56
CA ALA A 735 6.83 -155.83 -154.81
C ALA A 735 6.92 -154.26 -154.67
N ARG A 736 7.47 -153.72 -153.52
CA ARG A 736 7.35 -152.29 -152.99
C ARG A 736 8.33 -151.79 -151.83
N ASP A 737 8.33 -150.47 -151.43
CA ASP A 737 8.94 -149.78 -150.20
C ASP A 737 8.59 -148.22 -150.03
N LYS A 738 8.92 -147.26 -149.07
CA LYS A 738 9.35 -147.10 -147.59
C LYS A 738 9.40 -145.57 -147.02
N THR A 739 9.53 -145.30 -145.67
CA THR A 739 10.06 -144.10 -144.83
C THR A 739 9.36 -142.66 -144.69
N LEU A 740 9.64 -141.61 -143.79
CA LEU A 740 10.02 -141.32 -142.33
C LEU A 740 10.02 -139.76 -141.85
N GLU A 741 10.13 -139.39 -140.51
CA GLU A 741 10.56 -138.13 -139.69
C GLU A 741 9.91 -136.66 -139.75
N ASP A 742 10.14 -135.54 -138.94
CA ASP A 742 10.40 -135.06 -137.49
C ASP A 742 10.41 -133.43 -137.34
N LEU A 743 10.63 -132.51 -136.32
CA LEU A 743 10.84 -132.31 -134.79
C LEU A 743 10.85 -130.77 -134.24
N ASN A 744 10.90 -130.48 -132.88
CA ASN A 744 11.34 -129.22 -132.05
C ASN A 744 10.48 -127.87 -131.86
N GLN A 745 10.64 -126.79 -130.99
CA GLN A 745 11.49 -126.26 -129.81
C GLN A 745 10.87 -125.06 -128.89
N THR A 746 11.59 -124.31 -127.97
CA THR A 746 11.09 -123.41 -126.80
C THR A 746 11.97 -122.22 -126.17
N VAL A 747 11.49 -121.28 -125.25
CA VAL A 747 12.25 -120.22 -124.39
C VAL A 747 11.57 -119.72 -123.01
N ASP A 748 12.09 -118.70 -122.22
CA ASP A 748 12.02 -118.53 -120.67
C ASP A 748 12.04 -117.06 -119.97
N TYR A 749 11.98 -116.86 -118.59
CA TYR A 749 11.82 -115.56 -117.78
C TYR A 749 12.58 -115.36 -116.35
N LYS A 750 12.26 -114.35 -115.46
CA LYS A 750 13.02 -113.89 -114.20
C LYS A 750 12.24 -113.18 -113.00
N GLU A 751 12.83 -113.04 -111.77
CA GLU A 751 12.21 -112.54 -110.47
C GLU A 751 13.02 -111.49 -109.57
N LEU A 752 12.42 -110.97 -108.45
CA LEU A 752 12.99 -110.09 -107.36
C LEU A 752 12.41 -110.38 -105.92
N LYS A 753 12.91 -109.77 -104.80
CA LYS A 753 12.59 -110.12 -103.38
C LYS A 753 12.43 -108.96 -102.34
N GLY A 754 11.66 -109.20 -101.26
CA GLY A 754 11.52 -108.37 -100.03
C GLY A 754 10.97 -109.16 -98.80
N LYS A 755 10.83 -108.55 -97.60
CA LYS A 755 10.30 -109.16 -96.35
C LYS A 755 9.73 -108.13 -95.34
N ASP A 756 8.70 -108.54 -94.59
CA ASP A 756 8.10 -107.82 -93.44
C ASP A 756 8.27 -108.55 -92.08
N PRO A 757 8.17 -107.86 -90.92
CA PRO A 757 8.28 -108.45 -89.57
C PRO A 757 6.98 -109.05 -89.01
N SER A 758 7.07 -109.78 -87.88
CA SER A 758 5.97 -110.56 -87.31
C SER A 758 5.17 -109.84 -86.22
N THR A 759 3.85 -110.08 -86.18
CA THR A 759 2.89 -109.51 -85.20
C THR A 759 3.26 -109.77 -83.74
N VAL A 760 3.96 -110.87 -83.44
CA VAL A 760 4.36 -111.26 -82.08
C VAL A 760 5.38 -110.30 -81.45
N GLU A 761 6.17 -109.59 -82.27
CA GLU A 761 7.16 -108.62 -81.79
C GLU A 761 6.55 -107.27 -81.43
N LEU A 762 5.41 -106.91 -82.06
CA LEU A 762 4.65 -105.69 -81.76
C LEU A 762 3.92 -105.80 -80.41
N VAL A 763 3.20 -106.90 -80.17
CA VAL A 763 2.40 -107.10 -78.94
C VAL A 763 3.26 -106.97 -77.68
N LYS A 764 4.39 -107.69 -77.63
CA LYS A 764 5.34 -107.63 -76.49
C LYS A 764 5.87 -106.23 -76.20
N LYS A 765 5.93 -105.36 -77.21
CA LYS A 765 6.42 -103.99 -77.08
C LYS A 765 5.32 -103.01 -76.64
N ILE A 766 4.04 -103.36 -76.82
CA ILE A 766 2.89 -102.65 -76.26
C ILE A 766 2.76 -102.99 -74.76
N GLU A 767 2.73 -104.28 -74.41
CA GLU A 767 2.68 -104.77 -73.01
C GLU A 767 3.79 -104.13 -72.15
N GLN A 768 5.01 -104.04 -72.71
CA GLN A 768 6.15 -103.45 -72.02
C GLN A 768 6.06 -101.91 -71.88
N LEU A 769 5.29 -101.21 -72.71
CA LEU A 769 5.02 -99.79 -72.53
C LEU A 769 3.90 -99.52 -71.52
N GLU A 770 2.86 -100.36 -71.48
CA GLU A 770 1.75 -100.26 -70.52
C GLU A 770 2.23 -100.42 -69.08
N VAL A 771 3.11 -101.39 -68.80
CA VAL A 771 3.73 -101.56 -67.46
C VAL A 771 4.55 -100.32 -67.07
N ASN A 772 5.35 -99.77 -67.99
CA ASN A 772 6.14 -98.55 -67.73
C ASN A 772 5.24 -97.32 -67.47
N LEU A 773 4.05 -97.26 -68.07
CA LEU A 773 3.11 -96.16 -67.89
C LEU A 773 2.45 -96.25 -66.50
N ALA A 774 1.96 -97.43 -66.11
CA ALA A 774 1.37 -97.68 -64.80
C ALA A 774 2.36 -97.43 -63.63
N GLU A 775 3.65 -97.76 -63.79
CA GLU A 775 4.68 -97.40 -62.80
C GLU A 775 4.85 -95.88 -62.65
N ARG A 776 4.70 -95.10 -63.72
CA ARG A 776 4.85 -93.64 -63.69
C ARG A 776 3.63 -92.94 -63.12
N GLU A 777 2.42 -93.40 -63.41
CA GLU A 777 1.19 -92.90 -62.78
C GLU A 777 1.24 -93.11 -61.26
N ARG A 778 1.68 -94.30 -60.81
CA ARG A 778 1.86 -94.60 -59.39
C ARG A 778 2.90 -93.69 -58.72
N GLN A 779 4.03 -93.44 -59.37
CA GLN A 779 5.04 -92.49 -58.88
C GLN A 779 4.51 -91.05 -58.83
N LEU A 780 3.61 -90.66 -59.73
CA LEU A 780 2.99 -89.33 -59.73
C LEU A 780 2.05 -89.17 -58.52
N LEU A 781 1.16 -90.13 -58.28
CA LEU A 781 0.29 -90.18 -57.11
C LEU A 781 1.05 -90.15 -55.78
N GLU A 782 2.18 -90.88 -55.68
CA GLU A 782 3.05 -90.83 -54.50
C GLU A 782 3.69 -89.43 -54.30
N LYS A 783 3.99 -88.69 -55.37
CA LYS A 783 4.49 -87.31 -55.28
C LYS A 783 3.39 -86.31 -54.95
N GLU A 784 2.19 -86.46 -55.49
CA GLU A 784 1.04 -85.62 -55.16
C GLU A 784 0.66 -85.75 -53.68
N LEU A 785 0.59 -86.98 -53.15
CA LEU A 785 0.34 -87.22 -51.73
C LEU A 785 1.41 -86.60 -50.81
N LEU A 786 2.69 -86.66 -51.21
CA LEU A 786 3.78 -86.00 -50.48
C LEU A 786 3.68 -84.46 -50.53
N VAL A 787 3.31 -83.88 -51.69
CA VAL A 787 3.07 -82.43 -51.81
C VAL A 787 1.88 -82.01 -50.94
N ASP A 788 0.80 -82.79 -50.92
CA ASP A 788 -0.38 -82.50 -50.12
C ASP A 788 -0.07 -82.58 -48.62
N GLN A 789 0.71 -83.58 -48.19
CA GLN A 789 1.16 -83.72 -46.80
C GLN A 789 2.12 -82.59 -46.38
N VAL A 790 3.07 -82.19 -47.24
CA VAL A 790 3.94 -81.04 -46.99
C VAL A 790 3.14 -79.74 -46.92
N THR A 791 2.14 -79.56 -47.78
CA THR A 791 1.29 -78.35 -47.82
C THR A 791 0.37 -78.24 -46.60
N ARG A 792 -0.16 -79.36 -46.10
CA ARG A 792 -0.94 -79.41 -44.85
C ARG A 792 -0.10 -79.07 -43.61
N LEU A 793 1.20 -79.36 -43.62
CA LEU A 793 2.12 -79.02 -42.53
C LEU A 793 2.71 -77.61 -42.65
N SER A 794 2.98 -77.12 -43.87
CA SER A 794 3.64 -75.82 -44.09
C SER A 794 2.71 -74.62 -43.95
N LYS A 795 1.44 -74.73 -44.38
CA LYS A 795 0.44 -73.64 -44.27
C LYS A 795 0.24 -73.13 -42.83
N PRO A 796 -0.13 -73.97 -41.84
CA PRO A 796 -0.35 -73.49 -40.48
C PRO A 796 0.93 -72.94 -39.83
N LEU A 797 2.12 -73.46 -40.19
CA LEU A 797 3.40 -72.89 -39.74
C LEU A 797 3.69 -71.53 -40.37
N GLY A 798 3.32 -71.33 -41.65
CA GLY A 798 3.40 -70.03 -42.33
C GLY A 798 2.46 -69.00 -41.70
N GLU A 799 1.19 -69.36 -41.55
CA GLU A 799 0.16 -68.53 -40.89
C GLU A 799 0.56 -68.17 -39.44
N GLN A 800 1.09 -69.13 -38.68
CA GLN A 800 1.60 -68.88 -37.33
C GLN A 800 2.83 -67.95 -37.34
N ALA A 801 3.76 -68.11 -38.30
CA ALA A 801 4.93 -67.23 -38.44
C ALA A 801 4.55 -65.80 -38.85
N GLU A 802 3.58 -65.62 -39.74
CA GLU A 802 3.06 -64.31 -40.14
C GLU A 802 2.35 -63.61 -38.98
N ASN A 803 1.50 -64.33 -38.23
CA ASN A 803 0.88 -63.80 -37.02
C ASN A 803 1.92 -63.39 -35.96
N CYS A 804 2.91 -64.25 -35.66
CA CYS A 804 4.02 -63.89 -34.77
C CYS A 804 4.85 -62.70 -35.28
N GLN A 805 4.96 -62.52 -36.60
CA GLN A 805 5.62 -61.34 -37.19
C GLN A 805 4.79 -60.07 -37.03
N GLN A 806 3.46 -60.16 -37.20
CA GLN A 806 2.50 -59.08 -36.96
C GLN A 806 2.56 -58.63 -35.50
N ASP A 807 2.56 -59.57 -34.55
CA ASP A 807 2.70 -59.29 -33.12
C ASP A 807 4.05 -58.70 -32.75
N ARG A 808 5.15 -59.24 -33.29
CA ARG A 808 6.49 -58.68 -33.07
C ARG A 808 6.61 -57.26 -33.61
N LEU A 809 5.91 -56.92 -34.70
CA LEU A 809 5.81 -55.56 -35.22
C LEU A 809 4.92 -54.67 -34.36
N SER A 810 3.79 -55.17 -33.85
CA SER A 810 2.91 -54.42 -32.93
C SER A 810 3.62 -54.10 -31.61
N LEU A 811 4.33 -55.07 -31.04
CA LEU A 811 5.16 -54.92 -29.83
C LEU A 811 6.30 -53.93 -30.06
N ARG A 812 6.99 -54.00 -31.22
CA ARG A 812 8.08 -53.06 -31.55
C ARG A 812 7.58 -51.63 -31.78
N LYS A 813 6.37 -51.44 -32.33
CA LYS A 813 5.68 -50.14 -32.38
C LYS A 813 5.37 -49.62 -30.97
N LYS A 814 4.76 -50.45 -30.10
CA LYS A 814 4.47 -50.11 -28.69
C LYS A 814 5.75 -49.72 -27.92
N LEU A 815 6.83 -50.50 -28.06
CA LEU A 815 8.13 -50.22 -27.44
C LEU A 815 8.74 -48.88 -27.89
N ASN A 816 8.64 -48.55 -29.19
CA ASN A 816 9.10 -47.27 -29.71
C ASN A 816 8.28 -46.08 -29.18
N VAL A 817 6.95 -46.23 -29.06
CA VAL A 817 6.08 -45.21 -28.44
C VAL A 817 6.41 -45.02 -26.96
N LEU A 818 6.66 -46.09 -26.20
CA LEU A 818 7.11 -46.00 -24.81
C LEU A 818 8.48 -45.31 -24.71
N ARG A 819 9.43 -45.61 -25.60
CA ARG A 819 10.73 -44.91 -25.65
C ARG A 819 10.59 -43.42 -25.93
N THR A 820 9.77 -43.01 -26.90
CA THR A 820 9.56 -41.57 -27.16
C THR A 820 8.82 -40.89 -26.01
N HIS A 821 7.90 -41.59 -25.33
CA HIS A 821 7.25 -41.06 -24.13
C HIS A 821 8.25 -40.85 -22.99
N ILE A 822 9.15 -41.82 -22.71
CA ILE A 822 10.22 -41.71 -21.71
C ILE A 822 11.20 -40.57 -22.03
N ILE A 823 11.58 -40.40 -23.30
CA ILE A 823 12.43 -39.26 -23.73
C ILE A 823 11.70 -37.93 -23.50
N ASN A 824 10.42 -37.85 -23.83
CA ASN A 824 9.63 -36.63 -23.65
C ASN A 824 9.34 -36.31 -22.17
N THR A 825 9.11 -37.30 -21.31
CA THR A 825 8.98 -37.06 -19.86
C THR A 825 10.31 -36.67 -19.24
N ASN A 826 11.43 -37.26 -19.65
CA ASN A 826 12.76 -36.83 -19.23
C ASN A 826 13.07 -35.39 -19.66
N HIS A 827 12.76 -34.98 -20.90
CA HIS A 827 12.91 -33.58 -21.32
C HIS A 827 12.04 -32.61 -20.52
N ARG A 828 10.79 -32.99 -20.19
CA ARG A 828 9.92 -32.17 -19.32
C ARG A 828 10.45 -32.10 -17.89
N LEU A 829 10.99 -33.19 -17.34
CA LEU A 829 11.59 -33.23 -16.00
C LEU A 829 12.87 -32.39 -15.96
N MET A 830 13.72 -32.46 -16.99
CA MET A 830 14.88 -31.58 -17.16
C MET A 830 14.46 -30.10 -17.19
N ALA A 831 13.46 -29.74 -18.01
CA ALA A 831 12.95 -28.37 -18.07
C ALA A 831 12.43 -27.87 -16.71
N VAL A 832 11.60 -28.67 -16.01
CA VAL A 832 11.11 -28.34 -14.67
C VAL A 832 12.25 -28.26 -13.64
N SER A 833 13.28 -29.10 -13.74
CA SER A 833 14.46 -29.04 -12.86
C SER A 833 15.30 -27.78 -13.10
N ALA A 834 15.41 -27.33 -14.36
CA ALA A 834 16.10 -26.09 -14.72
C ALA A 834 15.31 -24.86 -14.28
N GLU A 835 13.98 -24.84 -14.48
CA GLU A 835 13.09 -23.82 -13.95
C GLU A 835 13.19 -23.74 -12.42
N LEU A 836 13.11 -24.87 -11.72
CA LEU A 836 13.26 -24.94 -10.26
C LEU A 836 14.62 -24.40 -9.81
N SER A 837 15.71 -24.80 -10.49
CA SER A 837 17.06 -24.32 -10.21
C SER A 837 17.18 -22.80 -10.41
N MET A 838 16.60 -22.24 -11.47
CA MET A 838 16.56 -20.78 -11.69
C MET A 838 15.73 -20.06 -10.64
N LYS A 839 14.59 -20.64 -10.19
CA LYS A 839 13.78 -20.06 -9.10
C LYS A 839 14.50 -20.13 -7.75
N GLN A 840 15.21 -21.22 -7.46
CA GLN A 840 16.06 -21.34 -6.28
C GLN A 840 17.21 -20.32 -6.30
N ALA A 841 17.91 -20.17 -7.42
CA ALA A 841 18.97 -19.17 -7.58
C ALA A 841 18.44 -17.73 -7.40
N ALA A 842 17.29 -17.40 -7.98
CA ALA A 842 16.65 -16.09 -7.80
C ALA A 842 16.23 -15.84 -6.34
N ALA A 843 15.67 -16.83 -5.66
CA ALA A 843 15.31 -16.74 -4.24
C ALA A 843 16.53 -16.60 -3.33
N LEU A 844 17.67 -17.23 -3.69
CA LEU A 844 18.94 -17.06 -2.98
C LEU A 844 19.53 -15.65 -3.20
N SER A 845 19.51 -15.11 -4.42
CA SER A 845 19.91 -13.72 -4.71
C SER A 845 19.09 -12.72 -3.90
N GLN A 846 17.76 -12.83 -3.94
CA GLN A 846 16.87 -11.97 -3.16
C GLN A 846 17.11 -12.10 -1.64
N ARG A 847 17.44 -13.30 -1.15
CA ARG A 847 17.79 -13.50 0.27
C ARG A 847 19.19 -12.98 0.63
N GLN A 848 20.11 -12.83 -0.33
CA GLN A 848 21.37 -12.12 -0.16
C GLN A 848 21.14 -10.61 -0.15
N GLU A 849 20.39 -10.07 -1.12
CA GLU A 849 20.00 -8.65 -1.18
C GLU A 849 19.28 -8.19 0.10
N ILE A 850 18.33 -8.98 0.61
CA ILE A 850 17.65 -8.70 1.89
C ILE A 850 18.66 -8.65 3.04
N LYS A 851 19.57 -9.63 3.17
CA LYS A 851 20.61 -9.64 4.20
C LYS A 851 21.59 -8.47 4.08
N GLU A 852 21.94 -8.07 2.87
CA GLU A 852 22.78 -6.90 2.63
C GLU A 852 22.05 -5.61 3.01
N LYS A 853 20.74 -5.53 2.79
CA LYS A 853 19.91 -4.39 3.21
C LYS A 853 19.66 -4.35 4.71
N GLU A 854 19.42 -5.50 5.35
CA GLU A 854 19.41 -5.65 6.82
C GLU A 854 20.76 -5.17 7.40
N LEU A 855 21.89 -5.65 6.87
CA LEU A 855 23.22 -5.29 7.34
C LEU A 855 23.60 -3.82 7.02
N GLN A 856 23.04 -3.23 5.97
CA GLN A 856 23.11 -1.79 5.71
C GLN A 856 22.30 -1.00 6.74
N MET A 857 21.06 -1.41 7.04
CA MET A 857 20.21 -0.78 8.07
C MET A 857 20.86 -0.86 9.45
N ASP A 858 21.41 -2.02 9.84
CA ASP A 858 22.20 -2.20 11.06
C ASP A 858 23.38 -1.21 11.16
N ARG A 859 24.11 -1.00 10.06
CA ARG A 859 25.22 -0.04 10.01
C ARG A 859 24.73 1.40 10.12
N CYS A 860 23.64 1.74 9.43
CA CYS A 860 23.02 3.06 9.49
C CYS A 860 22.50 3.37 10.91
N GLN A 861 21.85 2.40 11.56
CA GLN A 861 21.34 2.54 12.92
C GLN A 861 22.48 2.67 13.93
N ARG A 862 23.51 1.82 13.88
CA ARG A 862 24.69 1.95 14.78
C ARG A 862 25.45 3.27 14.58
N ARG A 863 25.49 3.81 13.35
CA ARG A 863 26.04 5.16 13.08
C ARG A 863 25.17 6.25 13.71
N LEU A 864 23.85 6.13 13.60
CA LEU A 864 22.89 7.07 14.21
C LEU A 864 22.96 7.05 15.74
N GLU A 865 23.07 5.87 16.35
CA GLU A 865 23.29 5.66 17.79
C GLU A 865 24.62 6.28 18.27
N GLN A 866 25.62 6.35 17.39
CA GLN A 866 26.91 7.04 17.62
C GLN A 866 26.85 8.55 17.30
N GLY A 867 25.69 9.10 16.95
CA GLY A 867 25.52 10.52 16.59
C GLY A 867 26.12 10.90 15.22
N LEU A 868 26.51 9.92 14.40
CA LEU A 868 27.03 10.12 13.05
C LEU A 868 25.89 10.04 12.01
N PRO A 869 26.00 10.73 10.86
CA PRO A 869 25.01 10.59 9.78
C PRO A 869 24.89 9.12 9.34
N PRO A 870 23.68 8.59 9.10
CA PRO A 870 23.48 7.14 8.89
C PRO A 870 24.18 6.63 7.61
N CYS A 871 24.07 7.37 6.50
CA CYS A 871 24.70 7.04 5.21
C CYS A 871 25.89 7.98 4.90
N PRO A 872 26.94 7.50 4.21
CA PRO A 872 28.05 8.36 3.77
C PRO A 872 27.61 9.40 2.72
N GLU A 873 26.59 9.10 1.92
CA GLU A 873 25.99 10.03 0.95
C GLU A 873 25.36 11.24 1.66
N ILE A 874 24.58 10.99 2.72
CA ILE A 874 23.98 12.02 3.58
C ILE A 874 25.09 12.81 4.33
N GLU A 875 26.20 12.15 4.69
CA GLU A 875 27.37 12.82 5.24
C GLU A 875 28.05 13.76 4.22
N GLU A 876 28.11 13.38 2.94
CA GLU A 876 28.57 14.27 1.87
C GLU A 876 27.63 15.44 1.62
N GLU A 877 26.32 15.23 1.62
CA GLU A 877 25.32 16.29 1.49
C GLU A 877 25.39 17.27 2.66
N TRP A 878 25.54 16.78 3.89
CA TRP A 878 25.81 17.60 5.06
C TRP A 878 27.10 18.42 4.90
N ARG A 879 28.19 17.80 4.40
CA ARG A 879 29.45 18.51 4.07
C ARG A 879 29.28 19.53 2.95
N ARG A 880 28.39 19.31 1.96
CA ARG A 880 28.03 20.31 0.92
C ARG A 880 27.30 21.50 1.57
N MET A 881 26.25 21.24 2.34
CA MET A 881 25.48 22.25 3.08
C MET A 881 26.37 23.09 4.02
N LEU A 882 27.33 22.47 4.72
CA LEU A 882 28.27 23.19 5.59
C LEU A 882 29.21 24.11 4.80
N ARG A 883 29.68 23.68 3.62
CA ARG A 883 30.51 24.53 2.73
C ARG A 883 29.72 25.71 2.17
N ASP A 884 28.46 25.51 1.79
CA ASP A 884 27.64 26.59 1.26
C ASP A 884 27.14 27.56 2.35
N LYS A 885 26.93 27.09 3.59
CA LYS A 885 26.75 27.98 4.74
C LYS A 885 27.99 28.85 4.97
N LYS A 886 29.19 28.27 4.95
CA LYS A 886 30.47 29.01 5.04
C LYS A 886 30.80 29.88 3.81
N ARG A 887 30.13 29.65 2.67
CA ARG A 887 30.15 30.57 1.53
C ARG A 887 29.29 31.79 1.86
N ARG A 888 27.99 31.58 2.10
CA ARG A 888 27.00 32.63 2.42
C ARG A 888 27.41 33.54 3.58
N GLN A 889 28.13 33.01 4.58
CA GLN A 889 28.69 33.82 5.68
C GLN A 889 29.78 34.78 5.17
N ARG A 890 30.78 34.31 4.41
CA ARG A 890 31.80 35.18 3.80
C ARG A 890 31.19 36.16 2.80
N ASP A 891 30.24 35.69 1.99
CA ASP A 891 29.48 36.52 1.05
C ASP A 891 28.67 37.62 1.77
N LYS A 892 28.38 37.47 3.08
CA LYS A 892 27.77 38.50 3.94
C LYS A 892 28.83 39.39 4.59
N GLU A 893 29.89 38.82 5.14
CA GLU A 893 31.04 39.53 5.73
C GLU A 893 31.76 40.46 4.71
N GLU A 894 31.72 40.13 3.42
CA GLU A 894 32.21 41.00 2.34
C GLU A 894 31.23 42.12 2.01
N ARG A 895 29.92 41.86 1.96
CA ARG A 895 28.90 42.93 1.82
C ARG A 895 28.88 43.88 3.01
N GLU A 896 29.02 43.35 4.24
CA GLU A 896 29.14 44.15 5.46
C GLU A 896 30.46 44.94 5.54
N ARG A 897 31.47 44.62 4.73
CA ARG A 897 32.67 45.46 4.54
C ARG A 897 32.43 46.53 3.49
N LEU A 898 31.88 46.15 2.33
CA LEU A 898 31.57 47.09 1.25
C LEU A 898 30.61 48.19 1.71
N ALA A 899 29.54 47.85 2.44
CA ALA A 899 28.61 48.83 3.01
C ALA A 899 29.31 49.81 3.97
N LYS A 900 30.28 49.35 4.76
CA LYS A 900 31.07 50.22 5.66
C LYS A 900 32.07 51.09 4.87
N GLU A 901 32.64 50.58 3.79
CA GLU A 901 33.44 51.40 2.87
C GLU A 901 32.57 52.45 2.15
N GLU A 902 31.33 52.13 1.81
CA GLU A 902 30.34 53.06 1.24
C GLU A 902 29.89 54.14 2.24
N GLU A 903 29.63 53.79 3.52
CA GLU A 903 29.39 54.76 4.60
C GLU A 903 30.57 55.75 4.77
N TRP A 904 31.81 55.27 4.75
CA TRP A 904 33.01 56.12 4.85
C TRP A 904 33.28 56.96 3.59
N ASN A 905 32.66 56.61 2.45
CA ASN A 905 32.80 57.32 1.17
C ASN A 905 31.71 58.38 0.94
N GLN A 906 30.68 58.47 1.80
CA GLN A 906 29.72 59.59 1.78
C GLN A 906 30.33 60.85 2.41
N LEU A 907 30.29 61.98 1.69
CA LEU A 907 30.56 63.28 2.29
C LEU A 907 29.33 63.80 3.07
N PRO A 908 29.50 64.71 4.06
CA PRO A 908 28.39 65.34 4.79
C PRO A 908 27.34 66.09 3.94
N ASN A 909 27.60 66.27 2.64
CA ASN A 909 26.70 66.89 1.67
C ASN A 909 25.80 65.86 0.93
N GLY A 910 25.97 64.55 1.18
CA GLY A 910 25.23 63.47 0.52
C GLY A 910 25.84 62.97 -0.81
N GLU A 911 26.96 63.54 -1.25
CA GLU A 911 27.70 63.08 -2.43
C GLU A 911 28.70 61.97 -2.06
N TYR A 912 28.66 60.85 -2.79
CA TYR A 912 29.63 59.75 -2.67
C TYR A 912 30.91 60.08 -3.43
N THR A 913 32.08 59.78 -2.83
CA THR A 913 33.37 59.93 -3.52
C THR A 913 34.23 58.67 -3.38
N THR A 914 34.96 58.30 -4.43
CA THR A 914 35.92 57.19 -4.44
C THR A 914 37.35 57.64 -4.09
N ALA A 915 37.50 58.81 -3.45
CA ALA A 915 38.78 59.38 -3.09
C ALA A 915 39.09 59.12 -1.61
N GLU A 916 40.21 58.44 -1.32
CA GLU A 916 40.68 58.21 0.05
C GLU A 916 40.69 59.51 0.86
N ALA A 917 39.92 59.56 1.96
CA ALA A 917 39.83 60.72 2.83
C ALA A 917 41.21 61.13 3.35
N ARG A 918 41.59 62.40 3.15
CA ARG A 918 42.91 62.89 3.57
C ARG A 918 43.01 62.93 5.11
N PRO A 919 44.11 62.43 5.71
CA PRO A 919 44.34 62.59 7.15
C PRO A 919 44.49 64.07 7.50
N ASN A 920 43.44 64.70 8.05
CA ASN A 920 43.41 66.14 8.33
C ASN A 920 44.11 66.53 9.65
N ALA A 921 44.50 65.54 10.47
CA ALA A 921 45.19 65.74 11.74
C ALA A 921 46.25 64.66 12.00
N TYR A 922 47.16 64.94 12.94
CA TYR A 922 48.11 63.97 13.49
C TYR A 922 48.04 63.97 15.02
N ILE A 923 48.52 62.88 15.64
CA ILE A 923 48.61 62.75 17.09
C ILE A 923 50.10 62.84 17.46
N PRO A 924 50.56 63.90 18.15
CA PRO A 924 51.94 63.98 18.63
C PRO A 924 52.18 62.95 19.72
N GLN A 925 53.26 62.16 19.61
CA GLN A 925 53.60 61.12 20.59
C GLN A 925 54.19 61.64 21.90
N THR A 926 54.37 62.96 22.04
CA THR A 926 55.06 63.62 23.17
C THR A 926 54.14 64.24 24.20
N ASP A 927 52.85 64.38 23.92
CA ASP A 927 51.87 64.94 24.86
C ASP A 927 51.17 63.80 25.63
N SER A 928 50.94 63.98 26.94
CA SER A 928 50.43 62.91 27.82
C SER A 928 48.96 62.50 27.60
N LEU A 929 48.25 63.18 26.70
CA LEU A 929 46.91 62.82 26.24
C LEU A 929 46.85 62.91 24.70
N PRO A 930 46.40 61.86 23.99
CA PRO A 930 46.49 61.77 22.53
C PRO A 930 45.38 62.56 21.82
N LEU A 931 45.43 63.89 21.91
CA LEU A 931 44.50 64.78 21.21
C LEU A 931 45.00 65.07 19.78
N PRO A 932 44.19 64.81 18.73
CA PRO A 932 44.58 65.03 17.34
C PRO A 932 44.69 66.54 17.03
N LYS A 933 45.83 66.97 16.52
CA LYS A 933 46.11 68.36 16.11
C LYS A 933 46.04 68.47 14.58
N PRO A 934 45.32 69.46 14.02
CA PRO A 934 45.18 69.59 12.57
C PRO A 934 46.50 69.91 11.89
N TYR A 935 46.69 69.44 10.65
CA TYR A 935 47.77 69.94 9.81
C TYR A 935 47.49 71.40 9.42
N GLY A 936 48.50 72.26 9.49
CA GLY A 936 48.41 73.66 9.08
C GLY A 936 48.33 73.85 7.56
N SER A 937 48.48 75.09 7.10
CA SER A 937 48.41 75.48 5.69
C SER A 937 49.45 74.81 4.76
N GLN A 938 50.44 74.12 5.32
CA GLN A 938 51.40 73.27 4.60
C GLN A 938 51.17 71.78 4.94
N ALA A 939 49.99 71.27 4.61
CA ALA A 939 49.64 69.86 4.83
C ALA A 939 50.44 68.92 3.90
N PRO A 940 50.94 67.75 4.37
CA PRO A 940 51.70 66.83 3.54
C PRO A 940 50.89 66.26 2.36
N PHE A 941 51.42 66.39 1.14
CA PHE A 941 50.80 65.81 -0.05
C PHE A 941 51.13 64.32 -0.18
N LYS A 942 50.10 63.45 -0.04
CA LYS A 942 50.19 62.02 -0.37
C LYS A 942 50.19 61.88 -1.90
N PRO A 943 51.27 61.42 -2.56
CA PRO A 943 51.27 61.21 -4.00
C PRO A 943 50.26 60.11 -4.39
N PRO A 944 49.61 60.20 -5.56
CA PRO A 944 48.67 59.18 -6.02
C PRO A 944 49.38 57.85 -6.23
N GLN A 945 48.69 56.74 -5.94
CA GLN A 945 49.24 55.41 -6.22
C GLN A 945 49.49 55.26 -7.74
N PRO A 946 50.63 54.69 -8.17
CA PRO A 946 50.92 54.54 -9.59
C PRO A 946 49.90 53.58 -10.23
N GLY A 947 49.23 54.07 -11.28
CA GLY A 947 48.13 53.35 -11.94
C GLY A 947 48.53 51.98 -12.49
N ALA A 948 47.54 51.12 -12.75
CA ALA A 948 47.73 49.68 -13.01
C ALA A 948 48.74 49.33 -14.13
N ASN A 949 49.01 50.25 -15.06
CA ASN A 949 50.01 50.09 -16.12
C ASN A 949 51.48 50.09 -15.61
N MET A 950 51.76 50.47 -14.36
CA MET A 950 53.12 50.51 -13.79
C MET A 950 53.57 49.22 -13.08
N ARG A 951 52.82 48.11 -13.23
CA ARG A 951 53.08 46.83 -12.54
C ARG A 951 54.42 46.13 -12.87
N HIS A 952 55.22 46.64 -13.83
CA HIS A 952 56.42 45.97 -14.33
C HIS A 952 57.76 46.44 -13.71
N ILE A 953 57.75 47.40 -12.78
CA ILE A 953 58.97 47.78 -12.03
C ILE A 953 59.12 46.90 -10.77
N ARG A 954 59.95 45.86 -10.84
CA ARG A 954 60.34 45.07 -9.65
C ARG A 954 61.16 45.95 -8.71
N LYS A 955 60.70 46.10 -7.46
CA LYS A 955 61.52 46.72 -6.39
C LYS A 955 62.68 45.79 -6.00
N PRO A 956 63.89 46.31 -5.71
CA PRO A 956 65.00 45.48 -5.24
C PRO A 956 64.67 44.80 -3.90
N THR A 957 64.97 43.51 -3.79
CA THR A 957 64.89 42.78 -2.51
C THR A 957 66.10 43.13 -1.65
N VAL A 958 65.88 43.99 -0.67
CA VAL A 958 66.86 44.25 0.41
C VAL A 958 66.99 42.96 1.23
N LYS A 959 68.23 42.47 1.40
CA LYS A 959 68.50 41.34 2.30
C LYS A 959 68.28 41.78 3.75
N PRO A 960 67.72 40.93 4.63
CA PRO A 960 67.73 41.21 6.06
C PRO A 960 69.18 41.32 6.55
N LEU A 961 69.42 42.30 7.42
CA LEU A 961 70.64 42.36 8.23
C LEU A 961 70.45 41.45 9.44
N GLU A 962 71.42 40.58 9.72
CA GLU A 962 71.46 39.78 10.94
C GLU A 962 72.02 40.63 12.08
N ILE A 963 71.21 40.86 13.12
CA ILE A 963 71.58 41.27 14.48
C ILE A 963 70.62 40.54 15.43
#